data_AF-A0A2N9MW39-F1
#
_entry.id   AF-A0A2N9MW39-F1
#
_cell.length_a   1.000
_cell.length_b   1.000
_cell.length_c   1.000
_cell.angle_alpha   90.00
_cell.angle_beta   90.00
_cell.angle_gamma   90.00
#
_symmetry.space_group_name_H-M   'P 1'
#
loop_
_entity.id
_entity.type
_entity.pdbx_description
1 polymer ?
#
loop_
_entity_poly.entity_id
_entity_poly.type
_entity_poly.pdbx_seq_one_letter_code
_entity_poly.pdbx_strand_id
1 'polypeptide(L)'
;MKRSLLLPTVLLLALAAPWRLALRSAAASSPSQVTMTLTAVWTGKWARTTGFAAKDEVSIHLTETCVYDITDWTDRNINLEENNCTTNLSAGGGGGTSYPETKFGPIGTFKNVSWSYSAQNPKSRVTKLGLDPISKTGSIDLRCCSESQIQATASGGQSGGNPGGMAVGMAFAATRPDVQRSSGGAQLAEAMKFKFDPNNSSFAGGNQASYSYSDNAKDGVAAGTFTMSYTVNGGAPKAETEVEIVPPKEYEQWLPQAGDDEKTIGNYIEAQIVAHKKDDPDSPPPKQVLKYTVTLQKTSREKGVDLNWPPKGQAKDDYDLKLDATNPLLKITGDTDQAQSAETTQEDLEAFIVRINCYDWGGYTNLAVTAELSDHTTVTAHVRGNRQQSLAIPKDDDGNHIADSWEESFGLQAGDPASDEDSQPAGHGHNGDSIALYDEYRGFRIQGKPQRLSPVTKDLFIWDASALGAGLYQASTGVTPHLIAETERGYGGSQKNTDIVTPNGHYGDVCAIWLHSGSIGAGVVGETEGGPSVPSNILWVTIDSNEIVVQYHALEPELQTTIAHELGHATNVHHHGEDLDYDVGDVVCHRDIRSCAQGDMDCVHKQGTVKNLKCTDRSPDDPLGKPGTQCFQVAAKGGSFSGNDTCPMRYDKTCFYEDPRGICTAKHNGRTVTLSFFGQDPPGMGKLCTDSKGTGVNDTSKLPNKAGDATIGNCASQVCLKNGAH
;
A
#
# COMPACT_ATOMS: atom_id res chain seq x y z
N MET A 1 -60.11 86.11 9.35
CA MET A 1 -60.29 85.90 10.80
C MET A 1 -58.92 85.92 11.50
N LYS A 2 -58.65 87.02 12.23
CA LYS A 2 -57.92 87.14 13.51
C LYS A 2 -56.72 86.21 13.76
N ARG A 3 -55.49 86.74 13.76
CA ARG A 3 -54.67 87.19 14.93
C ARG A 3 -54.02 86.01 15.67
N SER A 4 -52.81 86.01 16.21
CA SER A 4 -51.69 86.95 16.37
C SER A 4 -50.61 86.13 17.14
N LEU A 5 -49.35 86.18 16.71
CA LEU A 5 -48.19 86.73 17.44
C LEU A 5 -47.72 86.03 18.74
N LEU A 6 -46.38 85.93 18.83
CA LEU A 6 -45.48 86.04 20.00
C LEU A 6 -44.85 84.76 20.58
N LEU A 7 -43.54 84.64 20.31
CA LEU A 7 -42.52 84.19 21.27
C LEU A 7 -42.54 85.08 22.53
N PRO A 8 -42.04 84.56 23.67
CA PRO A 8 -40.75 85.05 24.14
C PRO A 8 -39.83 84.01 24.78
N THR A 9 -38.54 84.31 24.68
CA THR A 9 -37.38 83.74 25.40
C THR A 9 -37.31 84.31 26.82
N VAL A 10 -37.08 83.48 27.85
CA VAL A 10 -36.36 83.86 29.10
C VAL A 10 -35.59 82.65 29.65
N LEU A 11 -34.48 82.99 30.28
CA LEU A 11 -33.24 82.30 30.63
C LEU A 11 -33.25 81.61 32.03
N LEU A 12 -32.45 80.54 32.14
CA LEU A 12 -31.62 80.09 33.29
C LEU A 12 -32.25 79.67 34.65
N LEU A 13 -32.03 78.42 35.07
CA LEU A 13 -31.20 78.07 36.24
C LEU A 13 -30.92 76.56 36.32
N ALA A 14 -29.63 76.26 36.54
CA ALA A 14 -29.06 74.93 36.68
C ALA A 14 -29.31 74.33 38.06
N LEU A 15 -29.63 73.03 38.11
CA LEU A 15 -29.30 72.15 39.23
C LEU A 15 -28.81 70.81 38.67
N ALA A 16 -27.56 70.50 39.01
CA ALA A 16 -26.87 69.26 38.72
C ALA A 16 -27.18 68.19 39.78
N ALA A 17 -26.87 66.93 39.41
CA ALA A 17 -26.74 65.70 40.22
C ALA A 17 -27.84 64.63 39.98
N PRO A 18 -27.54 63.33 40.16
CA PRO A 18 -27.02 62.50 39.07
C PRO A 18 -27.77 61.17 38.90
N TRP A 19 -27.45 60.44 37.82
CA TRP A 19 -27.80 59.03 37.57
C TRP A 19 -29.27 58.73 37.28
N ARG A 20 -29.63 58.80 35.99
CA ARG A 20 -30.69 57.93 35.47
C ARG A 20 -30.10 56.52 35.37
N LEU A 21 -30.71 55.57 36.08
CA LEU A 21 -30.63 54.15 35.73
C LEU A 21 -30.86 54.04 34.23
N ALA A 22 -29.84 53.56 33.50
CA ALA A 22 -30.08 52.94 32.23
C ALA A 22 -30.96 51.72 32.50
N LEU A 23 -32.26 51.83 32.24
CA LEU A 23 -33.07 50.67 31.98
C LEU A 23 -32.39 49.96 30.80
N ARG A 24 -31.86 48.76 31.07
CA ARG A 24 -31.34 47.86 30.04
C ARG A 24 -32.39 47.73 28.95
N SER A 25 -31.99 48.10 27.73
CA SER A 25 -32.68 47.74 26.50
C SER A 25 -32.79 46.22 26.41
N ALA A 26 -33.98 45.75 26.05
CA ALA A 26 -34.32 44.43 25.52
C ALA A 26 -33.27 43.33 25.74
N ALA A 27 -33.52 42.48 26.74
CA ALA A 27 -32.76 41.27 27.00
C ALA A 27 -32.59 40.45 25.72
N ALA A 28 -31.34 40.07 25.42
CA ALA A 28 -31.06 38.95 24.55
C ALA A 28 -31.92 37.76 25.01
N SER A 29 -32.56 37.07 24.07
CA SER A 29 -33.41 35.91 24.36
C SER A 29 -32.60 34.89 25.17
N SER A 30 -32.91 34.75 26.46
CA SER A 30 -32.24 33.80 27.34
C SER A 30 -32.49 32.38 26.84
N PRO A 31 -31.53 31.46 27.01
CA PRO A 31 -31.74 30.06 26.72
C PRO A 31 -32.90 29.51 27.56
N SER A 32 -33.75 28.65 26.99
CA SER A 32 -34.84 27.98 27.73
C SER A 32 -34.38 26.72 28.47
N GLN A 33 -33.29 26.11 28.01
CA GLN A 33 -32.74 24.86 28.55
C GLN A 33 -31.21 24.87 28.58
N VAL A 34 -30.66 24.06 29.48
CA VAL A 34 -29.23 23.78 29.61
C VAL A 34 -29.01 22.27 29.63
N THR A 35 -28.11 21.77 28.79
CA THR A 35 -27.70 20.35 28.77
C THR A 35 -26.29 20.22 29.31
N MET A 36 -26.07 19.29 30.24
CA MET A 36 -24.77 18.90 30.75
C MET A 36 -24.51 17.43 30.39
N THR A 37 -23.32 17.14 29.88
CA THR A 37 -22.82 15.77 29.66
C THR A 37 -21.50 15.60 30.41
N LEU A 38 -21.40 14.56 31.22
CA LEU A 38 -20.22 14.15 31.98
C LEU A 38 -19.77 12.76 31.53
N THR A 39 -18.46 12.59 31.36
CA THR A 39 -17.79 11.28 31.34
C THR A 39 -16.74 11.24 32.43
N ALA A 40 -16.71 10.19 33.24
CA ALA A 40 -15.69 9.98 34.26
C ALA A 40 -15.25 8.51 34.30
N VAL A 41 -13.95 8.29 34.47
CA VAL A 41 -13.34 6.96 34.56
C VAL A 41 -12.46 6.90 35.80
N TRP A 42 -12.66 5.88 36.62
CA TRP A 42 -11.78 5.54 37.74
C TRP A 42 -11.09 4.23 37.44
N THR A 43 -9.81 4.14 37.75
CA THR A 43 -9.09 2.87 37.79
C THR A 43 -8.48 2.67 39.17
N GLY A 44 -8.54 1.45 39.68
CA GLY A 44 -7.93 1.07 40.93
C GLY A 44 -7.13 -0.22 40.74
N LYS A 45 -5.90 -0.22 41.22
CA LYS A 45 -5.00 -1.38 41.23
C LYS A 45 -4.53 -1.61 42.65
N TRP A 46 -4.55 -2.87 43.05
CA TRP A 46 -4.01 -3.29 44.34
C TRP A 46 -3.18 -4.55 44.19
N ALA A 47 -1.99 -4.55 44.79
CA ALA A 47 -1.11 -5.70 44.82
C ALA A 47 -0.64 -5.95 46.26
N ARG A 48 -0.93 -7.15 46.78
CA ARG A 48 -0.43 -7.57 48.10
C ARG A 48 1.06 -7.88 48.02
N THR A 49 1.85 -7.32 48.94
CA THR A 49 3.32 -7.52 48.97
C THR A 49 3.76 -8.52 50.05
N THR A 50 2.88 -8.92 50.97
CA THR A 50 3.15 -9.88 52.04
C THR A 50 2.12 -11.02 52.08
N GLY A 51 2.58 -12.26 52.26
CA GLY A 51 1.71 -13.46 52.28
C GLY A 51 1.43 -14.03 50.88
N PHE A 52 0.18 -14.45 50.62
CA PHE A 52 -0.23 -14.94 49.29
C PHE A 52 -0.37 -13.77 48.31
N ALA A 53 0.23 -13.90 47.13
CA ALA A 53 0.13 -12.89 46.09
C ALA A 53 -1.34 -12.76 45.63
N ALA A 54 -1.85 -11.55 45.70
CA ALA A 54 -3.14 -11.17 45.16
C ALA A 54 -2.92 -9.91 44.33
N LYS A 55 -3.40 -9.94 43.08
CA LYS A 55 -3.45 -8.77 42.20
C LYS A 55 -4.89 -8.52 41.84
N ASP A 56 -5.25 -7.26 41.86
CA ASP A 56 -6.60 -6.80 41.62
C ASP A 56 -6.58 -5.51 40.80
N GLU A 57 -7.46 -5.44 39.82
CA GLU A 57 -7.63 -4.28 38.96
C GLU A 57 -9.12 -4.05 38.68
N VAL A 58 -9.57 -2.83 38.92
CA VAL A 58 -10.93 -2.39 38.62
C VAL A 58 -10.89 -1.17 37.73
N SER A 59 -11.81 -1.10 36.77
CA SER A 59 -12.10 0.10 35.99
C SER A 59 -13.60 0.40 36.08
N ILE A 60 -13.95 1.65 36.38
CA ILE A 60 -15.32 2.12 36.59
C ILE A 60 -15.55 3.27 35.62
N HIS A 61 -16.60 3.17 34.81
CA HIS A 61 -16.98 4.20 33.84
C HIS A 61 -18.35 4.76 34.18
N LEU A 62 -18.44 6.09 34.29
CA LEU A 62 -19.66 6.85 34.44
C LEU A 62 -19.86 7.74 33.22
N THR A 63 -21.04 7.68 32.63
CA THR A 63 -21.54 8.72 31.72
C THR A 63 -22.86 9.24 32.25
N GLU A 64 -23.02 10.56 32.32
CA GLU A 64 -24.27 11.18 32.74
C GLU A 64 -24.62 12.36 31.83
N THR A 65 -25.84 12.36 31.31
CA THR A 65 -26.39 13.49 30.55
C THR A 65 -27.65 13.99 31.24
N CYS A 66 -27.67 15.26 31.63
CA CYS A 66 -28.79 15.92 32.29
C CYS A 66 -29.25 17.14 31.49
N VAL A 67 -30.56 17.27 31.30
CA VAL A 67 -31.21 18.47 30.76
C VAL A 67 -31.92 19.19 31.89
N TYR A 68 -31.66 20.50 31.99
CA TYR A 68 -32.25 21.40 32.95
C TYR A 68 -33.10 22.44 32.21
N ASP A 69 -34.32 22.65 32.69
CA ASP A 69 -35.15 23.79 32.31
C ASP A 69 -34.73 25.01 33.12
N ILE A 70 -34.70 26.18 32.47
CA ILE A 70 -34.37 27.43 33.15
C ILE A 70 -35.67 28.06 33.64
N THR A 71 -35.84 28.14 34.97
CA THR A 71 -37.05 28.69 35.58
C THR A 71 -36.91 30.17 35.97
N ASP A 72 -35.68 30.66 36.10
CA ASP A 72 -35.36 32.07 36.36
C ASP A 72 -33.99 32.41 35.77
N TRP A 73 -33.90 33.49 35.00
CA TRP A 73 -32.65 33.97 34.38
C TRP A 73 -32.52 35.48 34.58
N THR A 74 -31.68 35.88 35.52
CA THR A 74 -31.41 37.29 35.83
C THR A 74 -29.92 37.54 35.96
N ASP A 75 -29.52 38.82 35.94
CA ASP A 75 -28.12 39.24 36.19
C ASP A 75 -27.60 38.85 37.58
N ARG A 76 -28.47 38.41 38.48
CA ARG A 76 -28.12 38.07 39.86
C ARG A 76 -28.28 36.59 40.18
N ASN A 77 -29.07 35.85 39.40
CA ASN A 77 -29.41 34.48 39.70
C ASN A 77 -29.87 33.72 38.45
N ILE A 78 -29.45 32.46 38.33
CA ILE A 78 -29.95 31.50 37.34
C ILE A 78 -30.48 30.28 38.10
N ASN A 79 -31.79 30.01 38.01
CA ASN A 79 -32.39 28.82 38.59
C ASN A 79 -32.56 27.73 37.52
N LEU A 80 -32.04 26.55 37.84
CA LEU A 80 -32.15 25.35 37.02
C LEU A 80 -33.12 24.38 37.68
N GLU A 81 -34.18 24.02 36.98
CA GLU A 81 -35.05 22.90 37.32
C GLU A 81 -34.64 21.69 36.48
N GLU A 82 -34.54 20.53 37.11
CA GLU A 82 -34.20 19.32 36.37
C GLU A 82 -35.37 18.82 35.55
N ASN A 83 -35.12 18.57 34.27
CA ASN A 83 -36.09 17.97 33.38
C ASN A 83 -35.86 16.46 33.29
N ASN A 84 -34.69 16.06 32.77
CA ASN A 84 -34.33 14.65 32.66
C ASN A 84 -32.83 14.43 32.91
N CYS A 85 -32.48 13.22 33.36
CA CYS A 85 -31.11 12.78 33.50
C CYS A 85 -31.00 11.30 33.11
N THR A 86 -30.00 10.97 32.30
CA THR A 86 -29.63 9.59 31.97
C THR A 86 -28.24 9.31 32.52
N THR A 87 -28.15 8.34 33.43
CA THR A 87 -26.90 7.97 34.11
C THR A 87 -26.56 6.51 33.82
N ASN A 88 -25.40 6.26 33.24
CA ASN A 88 -24.87 4.91 33.02
C ASN A 88 -23.58 4.74 33.81
N LEU A 89 -23.56 3.74 34.67
CA LEU A 89 -22.40 3.33 35.46
C LEU A 89 -22.08 1.88 35.11
N SER A 90 -20.84 1.63 34.72
CA SER A 90 -20.31 0.29 34.48
C SER A 90 -19.02 0.10 35.25
N ALA A 91 -18.74 -1.15 35.61
CA ALA A 91 -17.47 -1.52 36.20
C ALA A 91 -17.01 -2.85 35.63
N GLY A 92 -15.70 -2.98 35.43
CA GLY A 92 -15.05 -4.15 34.91
C GLY A 92 -13.68 -4.35 35.54
N GLY A 93 -13.00 -5.39 35.09
CA GLY A 93 -11.75 -5.87 35.71
C GLY A 93 -12.01 -7.02 36.67
N GLY A 94 -10.99 -7.36 37.44
CA GLY A 94 -11.00 -8.51 38.32
C GLY A 94 -9.61 -8.81 38.86
N GLY A 95 -9.58 -9.80 39.72
CA GLY A 95 -8.37 -10.24 40.38
C GLY A 95 -8.42 -11.71 40.71
N GLY A 96 -7.32 -12.20 41.26
CA GLY A 96 -7.23 -13.57 41.69
C GLY A 96 -6.16 -13.78 42.75
N THR A 97 -6.34 -14.85 43.51
CA THR A 97 -5.37 -15.32 44.50
C THR A 97 -5.52 -16.82 44.72
N SER A 98 -4.49 -17.42 45.31
CA SER A 98 -4.41 -18.86 45.56
C SER A 98 -4.23 -19.09 47.06
N TYR A 99 -5.17 -19.80 47.69
CA TYR A 99 -5.08 -20.18 49.10
C TYR A 99 -4.83 -21.68 49.24
N PRO A 100 -4.04 -22.13 50.23
CA PRO A 100 -3.96 -23.54 50.57
C PRO A 100 -5.29 -24.02 51.13
N GLU A 101 -5.81 -25.14 50.63
CA GLU A 101 -6.98 -25.79 51.22
C GLU A 101 -6.63 -26.26 52.65
N THR A 102 -7.58 -26.10 53.58
CA THR A 102 -7.37 -26.23 55.03
C THR A 102 -6.55 -27.46 55.48
N LYS A 103 -5.87 -27.30 56.63
CA LYS A 103 -5.01 -28.18 57.48
C LYS A 103 -5.09 -29.73 57.44
N PHE A 104 -5.93 -30.38 56.63
CA PHE A 104 -6.05 -31.84 56.51
C PHE A 104 -6.07 -32.38 55.06
N GLY A 105 -5.87 -31.53 54.04
CA GLY A 105 -5.62 -31.97 52.67
C GLY A 105 -4.15 -32.39 52.44
N PRO A 106 -3.86 -33.22 51.41
CA PRO A 106 -2.48 -33.55 51.05
C PRO A 106 -1.67 -32.26 50.78
N ILE A 107 -0.46 -32.21 51.34
CA ILE A 107 0.45 -31.06 51.22
C ILE A 107 0.65 -30.71 49.74
N GLY A 108 0.15 -29.55 49.29
CA GLY A 108 0.40 -29.01 47.96
C GLY A 108 -0.81 -28.57 47.13
N THR A 109 -2.07 -28.75 47.59
CA THR A 109 -3.24 -28.30 46.83
C THR A 109 -3.64 -26.85 47.16
N PHE A 110 -3.68 -26.01 46.12
CA PHE A 110 -4.12 -24.61 46.19
C PHE A 110 -5.51 -24.45 45.58
N LYS A 111 -6.41 -23.75 46.27
CA LYS A 111 -7.69 -23.29 45.74
C LYS A 111 -7.50 -21.89 45.15
N ASN A 112 -7.69 -21.81 43.84
CA ASN A 112 -7.70 -20.53 43.12
C ASN A 112 -9.08 -19.88 43.28
N VAL A 113 -9.09 -18.62 43.71
CA VAL A 113 -10.28 -17.77 43.73
C VAL A 113 -10.02 -16.63 42.77
N SER A 114 -10.95 -16.40 41.86
CA SER A 114 -10.98 -15.25 40.96
C SER A 114 -12.25 -14.45 41.20
N TRP A 115 -12.23 -13.16 40.90
CA TRP A 115 -13.42 -12.32 40.94
C TRP A 115 -13.48 -11.35 39.77
N SER A 116 -14.68 -10.89 39.48
CA SER A 116 -14.97 -9.84 38.51
C SER A 116 -15.87 -8.76 39.12
N TYR A 117 -15.86 -7.57 38.52
CA TYR A 117 -16.71 -6.47 38.95
C TYR A 117 -17.93 -6.29 38.05
N SER A 118 -19.00 -5.79 38.64
CA SER A 118 -20.18 -5.29 37.97
C SER A 118 -20.67 -4.04 38.70
N ALA A 119 -21.38 -3.15 38.01
CA ALA A 119 -21.95 -1.96 38.60
C ALA A 119 -23.48 -2.00 38.54
N GLN A 120 -24.12 -1.37 39.52
CA GLN A 120 -25.54 -1.06 39.49
C GLN A 120 -25.73 0.43 39.22
N ASN A 121 -26.55 0.76 38.22
CA ASN A 121 -26.85 2.15 37.92
C ASN A 121 -27.47 2.88 39.14
N PRO A 122 -27.03 4.11 39.43
CA PRO A 122 -27.67 4.95 40.43
C PRO A 122 -29.17 5.15 40.16
N LYS A 123 -29.98 5.19 41.23
CA LYS A 123 -31.43 5.50 41.12
C LYS A 123 -31.72 6.99 40.90
N SER A 124 -30.71 7.84 41.05
CA SER A 124 -30.76 9.28 40.89
C SER A 124 -29.46 9.76 40.25
N ARG A 125 -29.48 10.95 39.65
CA ARG A 125 -28.28 11.58 39.12
C ARG A 125 -27.16 11.65 40.15
N VAL A 126 -25.92 11.69 39.66
CA VAL A 126 -24.71 11.79 40.48
C VAL A 126 -24.00 13.14 40.35
N THR A 127 -24.45 14.00 39.43
CA THR A 127 -23.98 15.38 39.31
C THR A 127 -25.05 16.42 39.63
N LYS A 128 -24.60 17.60 40.05
CA LYS A 128 -25.43 18.79 40.14
C LYS A 128 -24.75 19.96 39.42
N LEU A 129 -25.44 20.59 38.49
CA LEU A 129 -25.00 21.81 37.83
C LEU A 129 -25.39 23.06 38.65
N GLY A 130 -24.47 24.03 38.74
CA GLY A 130 -24.72 25.36 39.25
C GLY A 130 -24.13 26.42 38.32
N LEU A 131 -24.87 27.51 38.12
CA LEU A 131 -24.45 28.65 37.29
C LEU A 131 -24.51 29.92 38.13
N ASP A 132 -23.41 30.67 38.19
CA ASP A 132 -23.34 31.97 38.86
C ASP A 132 -23.11 33.09 37.83
N PRO A 133 -24.15 33.86 37.47
CA PRO A 133 -24.04 34.93 36.48
C PRO A 133 -23.20 36.12 36.97
N ILE A 134 -23.02 36.31 38.28
CA ILE A 134 -22.26 37.44 38.85
C ILE A 134 -20.77 37.20 38.64
N SER A 135 -20.29 36.00 38.99
CA SER A 135 -18.89 35.62 38.81
C SER A 135 -18.57 35.17 37.38
N LYS A 136 -19.60 34.98 36.52
CA LYS A 136 -19.47 34.39 35.18
C LYS A 136 -18.83 33.00 35.21
N THR A 137 -19.15 32.23 36.26
CA THR A 137 -18.62 30.88 36.44
C THR A 137 -19.73 29.86 36.66
N GLY A 138 -19.58 28.70 36.03
CA GLY A 138 -20.38 27.53 36.30
C GLY A 138 -19.58 26.50 37.07
N SER A 139 -20.29 25.59 37.73
CA SER A 139 -19.68 24.47 38.46
C SER A 139 -20.52 23.22 38.37
N ILE A 140 -19.86 22.06 38.36
CA ILE A 140 -20.50 20.77 38.58
C ILE A 140 -20.06 20.21 39.94
N ASP A 141 -21.01 19.66 40.70
CA ASP A 141 -20.74 18.92 41.93
C ASP A 141 -20.93 17.43 41.62
N LEU A 142 -19.83 16.68 41.51
CA LEU A 142 -19.84 15.24 41.31
C LEU A 142 -19.90 14.57 42.68
N ARG A 143 -21.03 13.96 43.00
CA ARG A 143 -21.26 13.22 44.24
C ARG A 143 -21.07 11.71 44.08
N CYS A 144 -20.37 11.30 43.02
CA CYS A 144 -20.45 9.94 42.50
C CYS A 144 -20.09 8.86 43.53
N CYS A 145 -20.98 7.87 43.51
CA CYS A 145 -20.80 6.44 43.60
C CYS A 145 -20.03 5.91 44.82
N SER A 146 -20.79 5.55 45.84
CA SER A 146 -20.27 4.78 46.96
C SER A 146 -19.88 3.36 46.52
N GLU A 147 -18.96 2.74 47.27
CA GLU A 147 -18.53 1.35 47.10
C GLU A 147 -19.70 0.37 47.00
N SER A 148 -20.87 0.71 47.55
CA SER A 148 -22.10 -0.08 47.47
C SER A 148 -22.70 -0.26 46.07
N GLN A 149 -22.29 0.55 45.08
CA GLN A 149 -22.78 0.44 43.69
C GLN A 149 -21.94 -0.51 42.84
N ILE A 150 -20.74 -0.89 43.32
CA ILE A 150 -19.85 -1.82 42.63
C ILE A 150 -19.86 -3.16 43.37
N GLN A 151 -20.25 -4.23 42.67
CA GLN A 151 -20.31 -5.57 43.23
C GLN A 151 -19.18 -6.44 42.68
N ALA A 152 -18.38 -6.99 43.58
CA ALA A 152 -17.37 -8.00 43.27
C ALA A 152 -17.98 -9.40 43.39
N THR A 153 -17.92 -10.20 42.32
CA THR A 153 -18.43 -11.58 42.29
C THR A 153 -17.27 -12.56 42.24
N ALA A 154 -17.15 -13.45 43.23
CA ALA A 154 -16.06 -14.43 43.33
C ALA A 154 -16.47 -15.83 42.81
N SER A 155 -15.53 -16.55 42.19
CA SER A 155 -15.71 -17.95 41.78
C SER A 155 -15.82 -18.85 43.02
N GLY A 156 -16.99 -19.48 43.20
CA GLY A 156 -17.23 -20.47 44.27
C GLY A 156 -17.95 -19.99 45.53
N GLY A 157 -18.57 -18.80 45.52
CA GLY A 157 -19.59 -18.41 46.53
C GLY A 157 -19.10 -18.13 47.96
N GLN A 158 -17.79 -18.08 48.21
CA GLN A 158 -17.26 -17.74 49.53
C GLN A 158 -17.05 -16.22 49.68
N SER A 159 -17.73 -15.61 50.67
CA SER A 159 -17.72 -14.17 50.96
C SER A 159 -16.70 -13.75 52.03
N GLY A 160 -15.60 -14.50 52.20
CA GLY A 160 -14.62 -14.26 53.26
C GLY A 160 -13.49 -13.32 52.83
N GLY A 161 -13.54 -12.05 53.27
CA GLY A 161 -12.40 -11.12 53.27
C GLY A 161 -11.83 -10.78 51.89
N ASN A 162 -12.64 -10.15 51.03
CA ASN A 162 -12.36 -10.02 49.61
C ASN A 162 -11.32 -8.90 49.30
N PRO A 163 -10.16 -9.21 48.68
CA PRO A 163 -9.26 -8.20 48.10
C PRO A 163 -10.00 -7.25 47.14
N GLY A 164 -11.08 -7.75 46.53
CA GLY A 164 -12.01 -7.02 45.66
C GLY A 164 -12.49 -5.66 46.20
N GLY A 165 -12.69 -5.52 47.51
CA GLY A 165 -13.14 -4.26 48.12
C GLY A 165 -12.04 -3.18 48.16
N MET A 166 -10.77 -3.59 48.20
CA MET A 166 -9.65 -2.66 48.31
C MET A 166 -9.39 -1.93 46.98
N ALA A 167 -9.45 -2.62 45.84
CA ALA A 167 -9.28 -1.96 44.54
C ALA A 167 -10.42 -0.97 44.25
N VAL A 168 -11.66 -1.28 44.65
CA VAL A 168 -12.82 -0.37 44.52
C VAL A 168 -12.70 0.83 45.45
N GLY A 169 -12.41 0.61 46.73
CA GLY A 169 -12.19 1.70 47.67
C GLY A 169 -11.03 2.60 47.26
N MET A 170 -9.99 2.02 46.65
CA MET A 170 -8.89 2.75 46.05
C MET A 170 -9.33 3.53 44.82
N ALA A 171 -10.06 2.94 43.87
CA ALA A 171 -10.58 3.65 42.69
C ALA A 171 -11.33 4.94 43.08
N PHE A 172 -12.16 4.89 44.13
CA PHE A 172 -12.89 6.07 44.61
C PHE A 172 -12.08 7.01 45.51
N ALA A 173 -10.96 6.56 46.09
CA ALA A 173 -10.04 7.42 46.86
C ALA A 173 -9.55 8.62 46.03
N ALA A 174 -9.51 8.49 44.69
CA ALA A 174 -9.19 9.55 43.75
C ALA A 174 -10.07 10.81 43.87
N THR A 175 -11.27 10.68 44.42
CA THR A 175 -12.24 11.77 44.56
C THR A 175 -12.27 12.36 45.96
N ARG A 176 -11.52 11.78 46.91
CA ARG A 176 -11.49 12.27 48.29
C ARG A 176 -10.53 13.45 48.43
N PRO A 177 -10.90 14.50 49.18
CA PRO A 177 -10.09 15.71 49.32
C PRO A 177 -8.80 15.53 50.15
N ASP A 178 -8.66 14.42 50.87
CA ASP A 178 -7.57 14.12 51.81
C ASP A 178 -6.43 13.24 51.24
N VAL A 179 -6.56 12.75 50.00
CA VAL A 179 -5.57 11.85 49.38
C VAL A 179 -4.49 12.64 48.64
N GLN A 180 -3.20 12.41 49.00
CA GLN A 180 -2.07 13.03 48.30
C GLN A 180 -1.88 12.43 46.90
N ARG A 181 -1.83 13.30 45.88
CA ARG A 181 -1.64 12.92 44.47
C ARG A 181 -0.19 12.61 44.17
N SER A 182 0.06 11.63 43.32
CA SER A 182 1.42 11.27 42.89
C SER A 182 1.84 12.01 41.61
N SER A 183 0.90 12.38 40.72
CA SER A 183 1.14 13.20 39.51
C SER A 183 -0.19 13.59 38.80
N GLY A 184 -0.22 14.64 37.98
CA GLY A 184 -1.36 14.99 37.11
C GLY A 184 -1.91 16.43 37.24
N GLY A 185 -3.02 16.72 36.54
CA GLY A 185 -3.59 18.06 36.31
C GLY A 185 -4.26 18.77 37.51
N ALA A 186 -5.06 19.81 37.22
CA ALA A 186 -5.66 20.75 38.18
C ALA A 186 -6.40 20.07 39.36
N GLN A 187 -6.59 20.78 40.49
CA GLN A 187 -7.37 20.23 41.59
C GLN A 187 -8.79 19.87 41.13
N LEU A 188 -9.35 18.71 41.52
CA LEU A 188 -10.70 18.29 41.14
C LEU A 188 -11.74 19.41 41.32
N ALA A 189 -11.65 20.14 42.44
CA ALA A 189 -12.51 21.29 42.74
C ALA A 189 -12.36 22.48 41.76
N GLU A 190 -11.19 22.63 41.11
CA GLU A 190 -10.96 23.62 40.06
C GLU A 190 -11.42 23.11 38.70
N ALA A 191 -11.16 21.83 38.40
CA ALA A 191 -11.63 21.18 37.18
C ALA A 191 -13.16 21.14 37.12
N MET A 192 -13.83 21.06 38.27
CA MET A 192 -15.29 21.15 38.38
C MET A 192 -15.87 22.53 38.07
N LYS A 193 -15.03 23.54 37.77
CA LYS A 193 -15.48 24.89 37.40
C LYS A 193 -15.21 25.16 35.92
N PHE A 194 -16.06 26.00 35.33
CA PHE A 194 -15.91 26.51 33.97
C PHE A 194 -16.36 27.98 33.89
N LYS A 195 -15.97 28.67 32.82
CA LYS A 195 -16.43 30.04 32.54
C LYS A 195 -17.57 30.00 31.52
N PHE A 196 -18.54 30.90 31.66
CA PHE A 196 -19.57 31.14 30.65
C PHE A 196 -19.98 32.61 30.65
N ASP A 197 -20.58 33.10 29.56
CA ASP A 197 -21.14 34.46 29.53
C ASP A 197 -22.68 34.43 29.65
N PRO A 198 -23.25 34.91 30.77
CA PRO A 198 -24.70 34.90 30.97
C PRO A 198 -25.45 35.91 30.08
N ASN A 199 -24.75 36.78 29.35
CA ASN A 199 -25.38 37.76 28.47
C ASN A 199 -25.63 37.23 27.05
N ASN A 200 -25.13 36.03 26.72
CA ASN A 200 -25.32 35.43 25.40
C ASN A 200 -26.63 34.62 25.35
N SER A 201 -27.31 34.64 24.21
CA SER A 201 -28.50 33.82 23.95
C SER A 201 -28.22 32.32 23.85
N SER A 202 -26.95 31.96 23.67
CA SER A 202 -26.43 30.60 23.75
C SER A 202 -25.04 30.60 24.39
N PHE A 203 -24.70 29.58 25.18
CA PHE A 203 -23.35 29.44 25.75
C PHE A 203 -22.88 27.99 25.73
N ALA A 204 -21.56 27.81 25.70
CA ALA A 204 -20.89 26.53 25.88
C ALA A 204 -19.82 26.68 26.96
N GLY A 205 -19.67 25.65 27.77
CA GLY A 205 -18.71 25.57 28.85
C GLY A 205 -18.34 24.11 29.12
N GLY A 206 -17.33 23.88 29.94
CA GLY A 206 -16.84 22.55 30.22
C GLY A 206 -15.41 22.58 30.71
N ASN A 207 -14.94 21.43 31.18
CA ASN A 207 -13.56 21.25 31.61
C ASN A 207 -13.20 19.76 31.63
N GLN A 208 -11.92 19.47 31.82
CA GLN A 208 -11.41 18.12 31.95
C GLN A 208 -10.31 18.02 33.01
N ALA A 209 -10.20 16.85 33.63
CA ALA A 209 -9.13 16.53 34.57
C ALA A 209 -8.63 15.10 34.36
N SER A 210 -7.33 14.90 34.59
CA SER A 210 -6.70 13.60 34.65
C SER A 210 -5.60 13.63 35.70
N TYR A 211 -5.61 12.69 36.63
CA TYR A 211 -4.55 12.55 37.64
C TYR A 211 -4.43 11.13 38.18
N SER A 212 -3.27 10.86 38.78
CA SER A 212 -2.89 9.57 39.36
C SER A 212 -2.57 9.72 40.85
N TYR A 213 -2.75 8.63 41.58
CA TYR A 213 -2.43 8.53 43.01
C TYR A 213 -1.89 7.15 43.34
N SER A 214 -1.15 7.08 44.44
CA SER A 214 -0.57 5.85 44.96
C SER A 214 -0.53 5.91 46.47
N ASP A 215 -0.90 4.82 47.13
CA ASP A 215 -0.84 4.69 48.58
C ASP A 215 -0.12 3.40 48.97
N ASN A 216 0.76 3.52 49.97
CA ASN A 216 1.51 2.39 50.54
C ASN A 216 0.74 1.88 51.75
N ALA A 217 -0.14 0.90 51.53
CA ALA A 217 -0.85 0.23 52.63
C ALA A 217 0.11 -0.71 53.39
N LYS A 218 -0.20 -1.01 54.66
CA LYS A 218 0.62 -1.89 55.51
C LYS A 218 0.91 -3.28 54.92
N ASP A 219 0.06 -3.77 54.01
CA ASP A 219 0.12 -5.12 53.42
C ASP A 219 0.24 -5.14 51.87
N GLY A 220 0.43 -3.99 51.21
CA GLY A 220 0.45 -3.92 49.74
C GLY A 220 0.60 -2.52 49.15
N VAL A 221 0.78 -2.45 47.83
CA VAL A 221 0.83 -1.19 47.07
C VAL A 221 -0.50 -1.00 46.33
N ALA A 222 -1.09 0.18 46.49
CA ALA A 222 -2.27 0.60 45.73
C ALA A 222 -1.92 1.75 44.80
N ALA A 223 -2.51 1.75 43.61
CA ALA A 223 -2.41 2.86 42.67
C ALA A 223 -3.71 3.00 41.89
N GLY A 224 -3.99 4.18 41.36
CA GLY A 224 -5.16 4.39 40.53
C GLY A 224 -5.07 5.65 39.71
N THR A 225 -5.98 5.76 38.75
CA THR A 225 -6.14 6.95 37.92
C THR A 225 -7.59 7.41 37.94
N PHE A 226 -7.77 8.72 37.79
CA PHE A 226 -9.08 9.31 37.57
C PHE A 226 -9.02 10.24 36.37
N THR A 227 -9.95 10.06 35.44
CA THR A 227 -10.19 10.99 34.34
C THR A 227 -11.63 11.46 34.35
N MET A 228 -11.84 12.72 33.99
CA MET A 228 -13.15 13.32 33.88
C MET A 228 -13.15 14.35 32.75
N SER A 229 -14.23 14.38 31.98
CA SER A 229 -14.55 15.46 31.06
C SER A 229 -16.04 15.78 31.14
N TYR A 230 -16.39 17.05 31.07
CA TYR A 230 -17.79 17.45 30.96
C TYR A 230 -17.97 18.66 30.07
N THR A 231 -19.15 18.76 29.48
CA THR A 231 -19.61 19.87 28.65
C THR A 231 -20.95 20.36 29.17
N VAL A 232 -21.17 21.67 29.14
CA VAL A 232 -22.42 22.34 29.51
C VAL A 232 -22.81 23.31 28.40
N ASN A 233 -24.00 23.16 27.83
CA ASN A 233 -24.50 23.99 26.74
C ASN A 233 -25.86 24.57 27.13
N GLY A 234 -26.06 25.87 26.98
CA GLY A 234 -27.36 26.52 27.15
C GLY A 234 -27.86 27.15 25.86
N GLY A 235 -29.14 26.96 25.55
CA GLY A 235 -29.81 27.48 24.34
C GLY A 235 -29.69 26.56 23.14
N ALA A 236 -30.46 26.83 22.08
CA ALA A 236 -30.26 26.14 20.80
C ALA A 236 -28.83 26.42 20.31
N PRO A 237 -28.09 25.42 19.81
CA PRO A 237 -26.82 25.66 19.14
C PRO A 237 -27.00 26.77 18.11
N LYS A 238 -26.03 27.68 17.99
CA LYS A 238 -26.03 28.61 16.85
C LYS A 238 -26.09 27.75 15.59
N ALA A 239 -26.99 28.09 14.67
CA ALA A 239 -27.01 27.42 13.37
C ALA A 239 -25.63 27.64 12.73
N GLU A 240 -24.89 26.55 12.53
CA GLU A 240 -23.54 26.55 11.96
C GLU A 240 -23.62 26.28 10.45
N THR A 241 -22.70 26.87 9.70
CA THR A 241 -22.48 26.51 8.30
C THR A 241 -21.57 25.29 8.26
N GLU A 242 -21.93 24.33 7.41
CA GLU A 242 -21.15 23.16 7.06
C GLU A 242 -20.79 23.24 5.58
N VAL A 243 -19.57 22.84 5.21
CA VAL A 243 -19.12 22.80 3.81
C VAL A 243 -18.62 21.41 3.50
N GLU A 244 -19.12 20.82 2.43
CA GLU A 244 -18.76 19.48 1.99
C GLU A 244 -18.08 19.49 0.63
N ILE A 245 -17.06 18.66 0.48
CA ILE A 245 -16.53 18.21 -0.81
C ILE A 245 -17.27 16.93 -1.16
N VAL A 246 -18.00 16.92 -2.27
CA VAL A 246 -18.77 15.79 -2.76
C VAL A 246 -18.02 15.18 -3.93
N PRO A 247 -17.39 14.01 -3.76
CA PRO A 247 -16.73 13.32 -4.87
C PRO A 247 -17.75 12.90 -5.94
N PRO A 248 -17.33 12.80 -7.22
CA PRO A 248 -18.21 12.31 -8.27
C PRO A 248 -18.46 10.80 -8.12
N LYS A 249 -19.42 10.26 -8.89
CA LYS A 249 -19.84 8.84 -8.76
C LYS A 249 -18.72 7.87 -9.13
N GLU A 250 -17.88 8.27 -10.07
CA GLU A 250 -16.75 7.53 -10.60
C GLU A 250 -15.48 7.62 -9.73
N TYR A 251 -15.51 8.39 -8.63
CA TYR A 251 -14.34 8.63 -7.77
C TYR A 251 -13.60 7.35 -7.36
N GLU A 252 -14.35 6.35 -6.93
CA GLU A 252 -13.82 5.06 -6.45
C GLU A 252 -13.05 4.28 -7.53
N GLN A 253 -13.23 4.58 -8.82
CA GLN A 253 -12.60 3.86 -9.94
C GLN A 253 -11.75 4.77 -10.83
N TRP A 254 -11.63 6.04 -10.46
CA TRP A 254 -10.94 7.01 -11.29
C TRP A 254 -9.43 6.80 -11.18
N LEU A 255 -8.77 6.69 -12.34
CA LEU A 255 -7.32 6.61 -12.45
C LEU A 255 -6.79 7.83 -13.20
N PRO A 256 -5.64 8.38 -12.79
CA PRO A 256 -5.00 9.48 -13.49
C PRO A 256 -4.57 9.06 -14.90
N GLN A 257 -4.71 9.99 -15.86
CA GLN A 257 -4.28 9.80 -17.25
C GLN A 257 -3.71 11.10 -17.79
N ALA A 258 -2.70 10.97 -18.64
CA ALA A 258 -2.07 12.07 -19.36
C ALA A 258 -2.34 12.04 -20.87
N GLY A 259 -2.11 13.18 -21.51
CA GLY A 259 -1.91 13.24 -22.96
C GLY A 259 -0.50 12.82 -23.39
N ASP A 260 -0.04 13.34 -24.53
CA ASP A 260 1.28 13.00 -25.08
C ASP A 260 2.43 13.81 -24.46
N ASP A 261 2.11 14.87 -23.73
CA ASP A 261 3.05 15.75 -23.04
C ASP A 261 2.43 16.34 -21.78
N GLU A 262 3.25 16.98 -20.94
CA GLU A 262 2.90 17.54 -19.63
C GLU A 262 1.97 18.77 -19.72
N LYS A 263 1.56 19.16 -20.93
CA LYS A 263 0.63 20.27 -21.21
C LYS A 263 -0.71 19.80 -21.74
N THR A 264 -0.80 18.54 -22.14
CA THR A 264 -1.99 17.97 -22.76
C THR A 264 -2.77 17.21 -21.70
N ILE A 265 -4.00 17.66 -21.45
CA ILE A 265 -4.90 17.02 -20.49
C ILE A 265 -5.21 15.60 -20.98
N GLY A 266 -4.98 14.59 -20.15
CA GLY A 266 -5.41 13.21 -20.44
C GLY A 266 -6.86 13.00 -20.02
N ASN A 267 -7.14 13.19 -18.73
CA ASN A 267 -8.50 13.18 -18.19
C ASN A 267 -8.67 14.22 -17.07
N TYR A 268 -9.85 14.24 -16.45
CA TYR A 268 -10.18 15.14 -15.36
C TYR A 268 -11.14 14.48 -14.37
N ILE A 269 -11.28 15.09 -13.20
CA ILE A 269 -12.28 14.74 -12.19
C ILE A 269 -13.01 16.01 -11.72
N GLU A 270 -14.30 15.88 -11.39
CA GLU A 270 -15.15 16.99 -10.95
C GLU A 270 -15.68 16.73 -9.55
N ALA A 271 -15.25 17.54 -8.58
CA ALA A 271 -15.79 17.53 -7.22
C ALA A 271 -16.80 18.67 -7.06
N GLN A 272 -17.96 18.37 -6.47
CA GLN A 272 -18.94 19.41 -6.13
C GLN A 272 -18.66 19.94 -4.72
N ILE A 273 -18.63 21.25 -4.56
CA ILE A 273 -18.55 21.91 -3.26
C ILE A 273 -19.95 22.36 -2.88
N VAL A 274 -20.39 22.06 -1.66
CA VAL A 274 -21.73 22.41 -1.16
C VAL A 274 -21.61 23.04 0.23
N ALA A 275 -22.18 24.22 0.44
CA ALA A 275 -22.38 24.81 1.76
C ALA A 275 -23.85 24.75 2.14
N HIS A 276 -24.12 24.32 3.37
CA HIS A 276 -25.47 24.20 3.91
C HIS A 276 -25.47 24.42 5.42
N LYS A 277 -26.65 24.39 6.03
CA LYS A 277 -26.76 24.36 7.49
C LYS A 277 -26.32 23.01 8.03
N LYS A 278 -25.48 23.04 9.06
CA LYS A 278 -25.03 21.84 9.75
C LYS A 278 -26.18 20.98 10.23
N ASP A 279 -26.07 19.67 10.04
CA ASP A 279 -27.08 18.65 10.37
C ASP A 279 -28.41 18.78 9.57
N ASP A 280 -28.45 19.65 8.54
CA ASP A 280 -29.65 19.95 7.75
C ASP A 280 -29.26 20.28 6.29
N PRO A 281 -28.87 19.27 5.48
CA PRO A 281 -28.34 19.48 4.12
C PRO A 281 -29.30 20.14 3.13
N ASP A 282 -30.60 20.09 3.41
CA ASP A 282 -31.63 20.72 2.58
C ASP A 282 -31.84 22.22 2.90
N SER A 283 -31.17 22.72 3.95
CA SER A 283 -31.27 24.11 4.37
C SER A 283 -30.04 24.92 3.95
N PRO A 284 -30.22 26.17 3.48
CA PRO A 284 -29.11 27.02 3.07
C PRO A 284 -28.20 27.37 4.26
N PRO A 285 -26.94 27.77 4.00
CA PRO A 285 -26.00 28.12 5.07
C PRO A 285 -26.56 29.29 5.91
N PRO A 286 -26.52 29.22 7.25
CA PRO A 286 -27.07 30.26 8.14
C PRO A 286 -26.44 31.64 7.98
N LYS A 287 -25.24 31.70 7.39
CA LYS A 287 -24.53 32.92 7.04
C LYS A 287 -24.15 32.86 5.57
N GLN A 288 -24.24 33.99 4.89
CA GLN A 288 -23.75 34.16 3.53
C GLN A 288 -22.27 33.75 3.46
N VAL A 289 -21.90 33.01 2.41
CA VAL A 289 -20.50 32.70 2.10
C VAL A 289 -19.92 33.83 1.25
N LEU A 290 -18.90 34.52 1.72
CA LEU A 290 -18.27 35.61 0.97
C LEU A 290 -17.34 35.06 -0.13
N LYS A 291 -16.58 34.01 0.17
CA LYS A 291 -15.54 33.50 -0.72
C LYS A 291 -15.19 32.07 -0.41
N TYR A 292 -14.90 31.27 -1.43
CA TYR A 292 -14.20 30.01 -1.28
C TYR A 292 -12.76 30.15 -1.78
N THR A 293 -11.82 29.58 -1.02
CA THR A 293 -10.44 29.37 -1.45
C THR A 293 -10.26 27.87 -1.69
N VAL A 294 -9.95 27.52 -2.94
CA VAL A 294 -9.68 26.16 -3.40
C VAL A 294 -8.16 26.00 -3.55
N THR A 295 -7.61 24.90 -3.04
CA THR A 295 -6.19 24.58 -3.14
C THR A 295 -5.98 23.12 -3.47
N LEU A 296 -5.03 22.86 -4.38
CA LEU A 296 -4.42 21.55 -4.55
C LEU A 296 -3.19 21.49 -3.64
N GLN A 297 -3.10 20.45 -2.82
CA GLN A 297 -2.04 20.26 -1.83
C GLN A 297 -1.30 18.96 -2.11
N LYS A 298 0.01 18.95 -1.84
CA LYS A 298 0.86 17.75 -2.07
C LYS A 298 0.76 17.20 -3.50
N THR A 299 0.53 18.07 -4.48
CA THR A 299 0.45 17.68 -5.88
C THR A 299 1.78 17.14 -6.36
N SER A 300 1.75 16.00 -7.04
CA SER A 300 2.92 15.38 -7.67
C SER A 300 3.49 16.25 -8.80
N ARG A 301 4.77 16.03 -9.08
CA ARG A 301 5.57 16.70 -10.12
C ARG A 301 6.50 15.67 -10.77
N GLU A 302 5.89 14.59 -11.23
CA GLU A 302 6.63 13.52 -11.89
C GLU A 302 7.31 14.05 -13.15
N LYS A 303 8.44 13.46 -13.52
CA LYS A 303 9.11 13.85 -14.77
C LYS A 303 8.42 13.18 -15.94
N GLY A 304 8.03 13.96 -16.95
CA GLY A 304 7.31 13.40 -18.09
C GLY A 304 5.83 13.18 -17.79
N VAL A 305 5.21 12.28 -18.55
CA VAL A 305 3.81 11.86 -18.35
C VAL A 305 3.67 10.40 -17.93
N ASP A 306 4.74 9.63 -18.11
CA ASP A 306 4.94 8.25 -17.69
C ASP A 306 6.47 8.03 -17.53
N LEU A 307 6.90 6.79 -17.27
CA LEU A 307 8.30 6.51 -16.90
C LEU A 307 9.35 6.72 -17.99
N ASN A 308 8.95 6.70 -19.27
CA ASN A 308 9.85 6.86 -20.41
C ASN A 308 9.43 7.89 -21.44
N TRP A 309 8.32 8.61 -21.21
CA TRP A 309 7.80 9.58 -22.14
C TRP A 309 7.44 10.93 -21.47
N PRO A 310 7.67 12.07 -22.14
CA PRO A 310 8.53 12.23 -23.32
C PRO A 310 9.98 11.79 -23.05
N PRO A 311 10.83 11.67 -24.09
CA PRO A 311 12.23 11.32 -23.89
C PRO A 311 12.90 12.27 -22.89
N LYS A 312 13.80 11.75 -22.05
CA LYS A 312 14.41 12.44 -20.88
C LYS A 312 14.83 13.91 -21.09
N GLY A 313 15.34 14.25 -22.27
CA GLY A 313 15.79 15.62 -22.59
C GLY A 313 14.64 16.61 -22.85
N GLN A 314 13.42 16.11 -22.99
CA GLN A 314 12.19 16.87 -23.24
C GLN A 314 11.25 16.84 -22.03
N ALA A 315 11.35 15.78 -21.22
CA ALA A 315 10.57 15.60 -20.00
C ALA A 315 10.78 16.73 -18.99
N LYS A 316 9.70 17.17 -18.35
CA LYS A 316 9.66 18.23 -17.34
C LYS A 316 8.97 17.74 -16.07
N ASP A 317 9.21 18.45 -14.98
CA ASP A 317 8.61 18.22 -13.66
C ASP A 317 7.49 19.23 -13.37
N ASP A 318 6.59 19.50 -14.32
CA ASP A 318 5.43 20.39 -14.08
C ASP A 318 4.44 19.74 -13.09
N TYR A 319 3.46 20.49 -12.56
CA TYR A 319 2.44 19.85 -11.72
C TYR A 319 1.53 18.93 -12.54
N ASP A 320 1.33 17.71 -12.02
CA ASP A 320 0.60 16.65 -12.72
C ASP A 320 -0.93 16.82 -12.65
N LEU A 321 -1.42 17.60 -11.68
CA LEU A 321 -2.83 17.97 -11.57
C LEU A 321 -2.99 19.47 -11.38
N LYS A 322 -3.95 20.07 -12.09
CA LYS A 322 -4.19 21.53 -12.10
C LYS A 322 -5.66 21.86 -12.05
N LEU A 323 -6.01 22.95 -11.37
CA LEU A 323 -7.38 23.48 -11.40
C LEU A 323 -7.72 24.00 -12.80
N ASP A 324 -8.94 23.74 -13.27
CA ASP A 324 -9.38 24.23 -14.57
C ASP A 324 -9.53 25.76 -14.57
N ALA A 325 -8.57 26.45 -15.20
CA ALA A 325 -8.55 27.90 -15.34
C ALA A 325 -9.70 28.46 -16.22
N THR A 326 -10.44 27.61 -16.93
CA THR A 326 -11.59 28.01 -17.75
C THR A 326 -12.90 28.08 -16.95
N ASN A 327 -12.90 27.62 -15.69
CA ASN A 327 -14.08 27.66 -14.84
C ASN A 327 -14.50 29.12 -14.53
N PRO A 328 -15.69 29.59 -14.94
CA PRO A 328 -16.08 30.98 -14.79
C PRO A 328 -16.33 31.39 -13.33
N LEU A 329 -16.55 30.42 -12.44
CA LEU A 329 -16.76 30.66 -11.02
C LEU A 329 -15.44 30.71 -10.23
N LEU A 330 -14.31 30.30 -10.82
CA LEU A 330 -13.01 30.24 -10.16
C LEU A 330 -12.00 31.13 -10.87
N LYS A 331 -11.35 32.00 -10.10
CA LYS A 331 -10.20 32.77 -10.56
C LYS A 331 -8.95 32.16 -9.95
N ILE A 332 -8.07 31.64 -10.80
CA ILE A 332 -6.75 31.14 -10.37
C ILE A 332 -6.00 32.25 -9.64
N THR A 333 -5.43 31.90 -8.48
CA THR A 333 -4.58 32.76 -7.68
C THR A 333 -3.13 32.27 -7.78
N GLY A 334 -2.19 33.20 -7.95
CA GLY A 334 -0.78 32.86 -8.18
C GLY A 334 -0.46 32.59 -9.66
N ASP A 335 0.35 31.57 -9.90
CA ASP A 335 0.81 31.19 -11.24
C ASP A 335 -0.30 30.47 -12.02
N THR A 336 -0.78 31.10 -13.09
CA THR A 336 -1.85 30.57 -13.94
C THR A 336 -1.47 29.32 -14.71
N ASP A 337 -0.18 29.11 -14.99
CA ASP A 337 0.29 27.94 -15.74
C ASP A 337 0.38 26.70 -14.84
N GLN A 338 0.50 26.93 -13.53
CA GLN A 338 0.55 25.88 -12.50
C GLN A 338 -0.81 25.64 -11.85
N ALA A 339 -1.66 26.67 -11.74
CA ALA A 339 -3.06 26.61 -11.31
C ALA A 339 -3.35 25.73 -10.07
N GLN A 340 -2.54 25.90 -9.01
CA GLN A 340 -2.66 25.14 -7.77
C GLN A 340 -3.62 25.77 -6.73
N SER A 341 -4.07 27.01 -6.96
CA SER A 341 -5.04 27.66 -6.07
C SER A 341 -5.99 28.55 -6.86
N ALA A 342 -7.22 28.69 -6.38
CA ALA A 342 -8.23 29.57 -6.94
C ALA A 342 -9.14 30.15 -5.85
N GLU A 343 -9.77 31.28 -6.17
CA GLU A 343 -10.82 31.88 -5.35
C GLU A 343 -12.10 32.04 -6.16
N THR A 344 -13.26 31.94 -5.51
CA THR A 344 -14.54 32.16 -6.21
C THR A 344 -14.70 33.61 -6.67
N THR A 345 -15.30 33.79 -7.85
CA THR A 345 -15.56 35.11 -8.44
C THR A 345 -16.89 35.72 -8.00
N GLN A 346 -17.73 34.93 -7.32
CA GLN A 346 -19.06 35.31 -6.84
C GLN A 346 -19.16 34.98 -5.35
N GLU A 347 -19.88 35.85 -4.64
CA GLU A 347 -20.31 35.61 -3.26
C GLU A 347 -21.62 34.79 -3.24
N ASP A 348 -21.96 34.26 -2.08
CA ASP A 348 -23.21 33.55 -1.77
C ASP A 348 -23.47 32.30 -2.62
N LEU A 349 -22.40 31.65 -3.08
CA LEU A 349 -22.50 30.36 -3.74
C LEU A 349 -22.81 29.26 -2.71
N GLU A 350 -24.00 28.67 -2.80
CA GLU A 350 -24.37 27.48 -2.00
C GLU A 350 -23.76 26.20 -2.57
N ALA A 351 -23.54 26.13 -3.89
CA ALA A 351 -22.85 25.02 -4.53
C ALA A 351 -22.15 25.42 -5.83
N PHE A 352 -21.03 24.75 -6.15
CA PHE A 352 -20.34 24.88 -7.43
C PHE A 352 -19.47 23.65 -7.71
N ILE A 353 -18.95 23.53 -8.95
CA ILE A 353 -18.09 22.42 -9.37
C ILE A 353 -16.64 22.91 -9.45
N VAL A 354 -15.72 22.11 -8.90
CA VAL A 354 -14.27 22.23 -9.10
C VAL A 354 -13.84 21.11 -10.03
N ARG A 355 -13.35 21.47 -11.23
CA ARG A 355 -12.70 20.52 -12.14
C ARG A 355 -11.19 20.54 -11.92
N ILE A 356 -10.59 19.36 -11.80
CA ILE A 356 -9.15 19.14 -11.72
C ILE A 356 -8.73 18.34 -12.96
N ASN A 357 -7.82 18.88 -13.76
CA ASN A 357 -7.28 18.26 -14.96
C ASN A 357 -5.99 17.49 -14.62
N CYS A 358 -5.80 16.32 -15.21
CA CYS A 358 -4.65 15.44 -15.02
C CYS A 358 -3.74 15.42 -16.26
N TYR A 359 -2.43 15.38 -16.01
CA TYR A 359 -1.35 15.48 -17.00
C TYR A 359 -0.27 14.40 -16.84
N ASP A 360 -0.39 13.47 -15.88
CA ASP A 360 0.53 12.34 -15.67
C ASP A 360 -0.26 11.05 -15.37
N TRP A 361 0.26 9.89 -15.77
CA TRP A 361 -0.37 8.59 -15.50
C TRP A 361 -0.20 8.11 -14.05
N GLY A 362 0.70 8.68 -13.26
CA GLY A 362 0.88 8.44 -11.83
C GLY A 362 0.43 9.62 -10.95
N GLY A 363 -0.13 10.68 -11.54
CA GLY A 363 -0.36 11.94 -10.83
C GLY A 363 -1.30 11.83 -9.62
N TYR A 364 -0.97 12.54 -8.54
CA TYR A 364 -1.77 12.61 -7.32
C TYR A 364 -1.82 14.02 -6.69
N THR A 365 -2.88 14.33 -5.93
CA THR A 365 -3.04 15.58 -5.17
C THR A 365 -4.12 15.46 -4.08
N ASN A 366 -4.17 16.43 -3.17
CA ASN A 366 -5.24 16.60 -2.19
C ASN A 366 -6.01 17.90 -2.46
N LEU A 367 -7.29 17.80 -2.82
CA LEU A 367 -8.20 18.94 -2.95
C LEU A 367 -8.66 19.39 -1.56
N ALA A 368 -8.36 20.64 -1.21
CA ALA A 368 -8.84 21.28 0.01
C ALA A 368 -9.58 22.57 -0.29
N VAL A 369 -10.64 22.85 0.47
CA VAL A 369 -11.49 24.04 0.31
C VAL A 369 -11.76 24.70 1.65
N THR A 370 -11.66 26.02 1.69
CA THR A 370 -12.06 26.85 2.85
C THR A 370 -13.06 27.90 2.40
N ALA A 371 -14.15 28.08 3.15
CA ALA A 371 -15.13 29.13 2.95
C ALA A 371 -14.94 30.24 3.99
N GLU A 372 -14.96 31.51 3.56
CA GLU A 372 -15.06 32.69 4.44
C GLU A 372 -16.53 33.13 4.51
N LEU A 373 -17.07 33.26 5.72
CA LEU A 373 -18.47 33.65 5.97
C LEU A 373 -18.61 35.18 6.15
N SER A 374 -19.84 35.68 6.12
CA SER A 374 -20.17 37.11 6.26
C SER A 374 -19.71 37.78 7.56
N ASP A 375 -19.32 37.00 8.58
CA ASP A 375 -18.73 37.49 9.83
C ASP A 375 -17.21 37.30 9.90
N HIS A 376 -16.57 37.03 8.76
CA HIS A 376 -15.14 36.77 8.58
C HIS A 376 -14.62 35.54 9.33
N THR A 377 -15.51 34.66 9.80
CA THR A 377 -15.10 33.33 10.25
C THR A 377 -14.87 32.41 9.04
N THR A 378 -13.98 31.42 9.19
CA THR A 378 -13.70 30.45 8.14
C THR A 378 -14.24 29.07 8.51
N VAL A 379 -14.71 28.34 7.50
CA VAL A 379 -15.14 26.95 7.59
C VAL A 379 -14.31 26.12 6.62
N THR A 380 -13.57 25.14 7.13
CA THR A 380 -12.86 24.16 6.30
C THR A 380 -13.84 23.08 5.86
N ALA A 381 -13.85 22.78 4.57
CA ALA A 381 -14.70 21.71 4.04
C ALA A 381 -14.21 20.33 4.49
N HIS A 382 -15.12 19.38 4.63
CA HIS A 382 -14.79 17.95 4.76
C HIS A 382 -15.39 17.14 3.62
N VAL A 383 -14.84 15.96 3.35
CA VAL A 383 -15.36 15.06 2.32
C VAL A 383 -16.70 14.48 2.77
N ARG A 384 -17.75 14.56 1.95
CA ARG A 384 -19.08 14.02 2.29
C ARG A 384 -18.99 12.56 2.75
N GLY A 385 -19.58 12.26 3.90
CA GLY A 385 -19.55 10.92 4.50
C GLY A 385 -18.28 10.60 5.29
N ASN A 386 -17.27 11.48 5.29
CA ASN A 386 -16.02 11.34 6.03
C ASN A 386 -15.69 12.65 6.78
N ARG A 387 -14.79 12.63 7.78
CA ARG A 387 -14.28 13.82 8.48
C ARG A 387 -12.97 14.35 7.92
N GLN A 388 -12.42 13.72 6.88
CA GLN A 388 -11.22 14.20 6.19
C GLN A 388 -11.46 15.60 5.62
N GLN A 389 -10.51 16.51 5.85
CA GLN A 389 -10.59 17.92 5.44
C GLN A 389 -10.08 18.19 4.01
N SER A 390 -9.70 17.14 3.30
CA SER A 390 -9.27 17.17 1.92
C SER A 390 -9.65 15.88 1.21
N LEU A 391 -9.94 15.95 -0.08
CA LEU A 391 -10.18 14.80 -0.94
C LEU A 391 -8.87 14.40 -1.63
N ALA A 392 -8.38 13.19 -1.39
CA ALA A 392 -7.27 12.61 -2.17
C ALA A 392 -7.75 12.32 -3.60
N ILE A 393 -6.96 12.66 -4.60
CA ILE A 393 -7.23 12.42 -6.03
C ILE A 393 -5.95 11.85 -6.65
N PRO A 394 -5.96 10.59 -7.14
CA PRO A 394 -7.04 9.60 -7.06
C PRO A 394 -7.38 9.22 -5.61
N LYS A 395 -8.41 8.38 -5.43
CA LYS A 395 -8.66 7.79 -4.11
C LYS A 395 -7.44 6.96 -3.69
N ASP A 396 -6.94 7.25 -2.50
CA ASP A 396 -5.71 6.73 -1.91
C ASP A 396 -5.90 6.78 -0.37
N ASP A 397 -6.50 5.74 0.18
CA ASP A 397 -6.88 5.70 1.60
C ASP A 397 -5.68 5.38 2.52
N ASP A 398 -4.64 4.74 1.99
CA ASP A 398 -3.43 4.34 2.73
C ASP A 398 -2.28 5.36 2.62
N GLY A 399 -2.37 6.30 1.67
CA GLY A 399 -1.42 7.38 1.44
C GLY A 399 -0.14 6.94 0.74
N ASN A 400 -0.18 5.85 -0.06
CA ASN A 400 0.97 5.32 -0.78
C ASN A 400 1.15 5.93 -2.19
N HIS A 401 0.26 6.84 -2.60
CA HIS A 401 0.20 7.51 -3.90
C HIS A 401 -0.17 6.59 -5.09
N ILE A 402 -0.68 5.39 -4.81
CA ILE A 402 -1.23 4.46 -5.78
C ILE A 402 -2.75 4.47 -5.59
N ALA A 403 -3.50 4.46 -6.69
CA ALA A 403 -4.95 4.45 -6.57
C ALA A 403 -5.44 3.12 -5.98
N ASP A 404 -6.26 3.16 -4.93
CA ASP A 404 -6.85 1.97 -4.28
C ASP A 404 -7.49 1.02 -5.33
N SER A 405 -8.18 1.60 -6.32
CA SER A 405 -8.87 0.83 -7.36
C SER A 405 -7.94 -0.02 -8.24
N TRP A 406 -6.70 0.41 -8.45
CA TRP A 406 -5.70 -0.36 -9.18
C TRP A 406 -5.17 -1.50 -8.30
N GLU A 407 -4.84 -1.22 -7.03
CA GLU A 407 -4.41 -2.25 -6.07
C GLU A 407 -5.48 -3.34 -5.87
N GLU A 408 -6.74 -2.93 -5.68
CA GLU A 408 -7.89 -3.84 -5.53
C GLU A 408 -8.05 -4.75 -6.75
N SER A 409 -7.78 -4.25 -7.96
CA SER A 409 -7.87 -5.04 -9.19
C SER A 409 -6.87 -6.19 -9.25
N PHE A 410 -5.76 -6.08 -8.51
CA PHE A 410 -4.74 -7.12 -8.33
C PHE A 410 -4.84 -7.84 -6.99
N GLY A 411 -5.79 -7.47 -6.13
CA GLY A 411 -5.96 -8.04 -4.78
C GLY A 411 -4.84 -7.65 -3.82
N LEU A 412 -4.18 -6.52 -4.05
CA LEU A 412 -3.17 -5.95 -3.15
C LEU A 412 -3.85 -5.23 -1.98
N GLN A 413 -3.14 -5.13 -0.85
CA GLN A 413 -3.56 -4.37 0.32
C GLN A 413 -2.42 -3.48 0.77
N ALA A 414 -2.50 -2.19 0.47
CA ALA A 414 -1.55 -1.18 0.90
C ALA A 414 -0.10 -1.54 0.60
N GLY A 415 0.23 -1.66 -0.69
CA GLY A 415 1.56 -2.03 -1.15
C GLY A 415 2.59 -0.94 -0.85
N ASP A 416 3.83 -1.34 -0.53
CA ASP A 416 4.93 -0.37 -0.47
C ASP A 416 5.25 0.07 -1.91
N PRO A 417 5.17 1.37 -2.25
CA PRO A 417 5.39 1.85 -3.60
C PRO A 417 6.81 1.56 -4.13
N ALA A 418 7.78 1.30 -3.24
CA ALA A 418 9.13 0.90 -3.59
C ALA A 418 9.34 -0.63 -3.72
N SER A 419 8.33 -1.44 -3.39
CA SER A 419 8.44 -2.91 -3.46
C SER A 419 8.43 -3.42 -4.89
N ASP A 420 9.00 -4.61 -5.09
CA ASP A 420 9.14 -5.29 -6.38
C ASP A 420 9.00 -6.79 -6.10
N GLU A 421 7.75 -7.27 -6.07
CA GLU A 421 7.35 -8.55 -5.47
C GLU A 421 6.63 -9.48 -6.47
N ASP A 422 6.80 -9.26 -7.76
CA ASP A 422 6.25 -10.08 -8.85
C ASP A 422 6.56 -11.56 -8.67
N SER A 423 5.55 -12.32 -8.28
CA SER A 423 5.72 -13.72 -7.90
C SER A 423 5.67 -14.68 -9.09
N GLN A 424 5.14 -14.26 -10.24
CA GLN A 424 4.91 -15.11 -11.40
C GLN A 424 5.73 -14.67 -12.63
N PRO A 425 6.29 -15.60 -13.42
CA PRO A 425 6.50 -17.00 -13.06
C PRO A 425 7.45 -17.11 -11.85
N ALA A 426 7.29 -18.18 -11.08
CA ALA A 426 8.23 -18.49 -10.01
C ALA A 426 9.60 -18.85 -10.61
N GLY A 427 10.67 -18.22 -10.13
CA GLY A 427 12.02 -18.41 -10.67
C GLY A 427 13.10 -17.97 -9.67
N HIS A 428 14.17 -18.76 -9.60
CA HIS A 428 15.38 -18.57 -8.78
C HIS A 428 15.17 -18.29 -7.28
N GLY A 429 13.96 -18.52 -6.76
CA GLY A 429 13.60 -18.17 -5.38
C GLY A 429 13.52 -16.67 -5.12
N HIS A 430 13.45 -15.84 -6.18
CA HIS A 430 13.32 -14.39 -6.08
C HIS A 430 12.00 -13.92 -6.71
N ASN A 431 11.31 -13.06 -5.98
CA ASN A 431 10.23 -12.25 -6.55
C ASN A 431 10.83 -11.04 -7.27
N GLY A 432 10.02 -10.43 -8.14
CA GLY A 432 10.35 -9.18 -8.78
C GLY A 432 11.13 -9.30 -10.08
N ASP A 433 11.20 -8.17 -10.79
CA ASP A 433 11.84 -7.97 -12.07
C ASP A 433 12.60 -6.64 -12.17
N SER A 434 12.81 -5.97 -11.03
CA SER A 434 13.42 -4.64 -10.87
C SER A 434 12.48 -3.47 -11.16
N ILE A 435 11.18 -3.68 -11.30
CA ILE A 435 10.19 -2.61 -11.44
C ILE A 435 9.50 -2.40 -10.09
N ALA A 436 9.53 -1.17 -9.59
CA ALA A 436 8.84 -0.85 -8.34
C ALA A 436 7.32 -0.80 -8.55
N LEU A 437 6.55 -1.09 -7.51
CA LEU A 437 5.09 -1.13 -7.54
C LEU A 437 4.48 0.18 -8.06
N TYR A 438 5.01 1.33 -7.63
CA TYR A 438 4.56 2.62 -8.14
C TYR A 438 4.94 2.83 -9.61
N ASP A 439 6.07 2.29 -10.06
CA ASP A 439 6.49 2.37 -11.46
C ASP A 439 5.56 1.51 -12.35
N GLU A 440 5.18 0.31 -11.90
CA GLU A 440 4.16 -0.50 -12.58
C GLU A 440 2.80 0.21 -12.65
N TYR A 441 2.41 0.85 -11.55
CA TYR A 441 1.23 1.69 -11.49
C TYR A 441 1.35 2.84 -12.48
N ARG A 442 2.32 3.74 -12.35
CA ARG A 442 2.49 4.93 -13.21
C ARG A 442 2.61 4.55 -14.69
N GLY A 443 3.29 3.45 -14.99
CA GLY A 443 3.31 2.80 -16.28
C GLY A 443 4.33 3.39 -17.26
N PHE A 444 4.31 2.82 -18.47
CA PHE A 444 5.29 3.01 -19.52
C PHE A 444 4.62 3.31 -20.85
N ARG A 445 5.31 4.05 -21.72
CA ARG A 445 5.03 4.09 -23.15
C ARG A 445 5.62 2.86 -23.84
N ILE A 446 4.76 2.04 -24.42
CA ILE A 446 5.10 0.81 -25.14
C ILE A 446 4.45 0.87 -26.53
N GLN A 447 5.26 0.94 -27.57
CA GLN A 447 4.83 1.06 -28.98
C GLN A 447 3.84 2.22 -29.22
N GLY A 448 4.12 3.37 -28.63
CA GLY A 448 3.38 4.62 -28.72
C GLY A 448 2.15 4.66 -27.82
N LYS A 449 1.94 3.67 -26.94
CA LYS A 449 0.76 3.59 -26.07
C LYS A 449 1.16 3.57 -24.60
N PRO A 450 0.50 4.36 -23.76
CA PRO A 450 0.71 4.29 -22.32
C PRO A 450 0.08 3.01 -21.76
N GLN A 451 0.78 2.31 -20.89
CA GLN A 451 0.37 1.04 -20.29
C GLN A 451 0.86 0.95 -18.84
N ARG A 452 -0.07 0.69 -17.91
CA ARG A 452 0.27 0.22 -16.55
C ARG A 452 0.59 -1.26 -16.62
N LEU A 453 1.48 -1.73 -15.75
CA LEU A 453 1.90 -3.12 -15.68
C LEU A 453 1.17 -3.88 -14.57
N SER A 454 1.51 -5.16 -14.41
CA SER A 454 0.84 -6.07 -13.49
C SER A 454 1.80 -6.47 -12.37
N PRO A 455 1.53 -6.11 -11.10
CA PRO A 455 2.39 -6.35 -9.91
C PRO A 455 2.41 -7.80 -9.43
N VAL A 456 2.15 -8.72 -10.34
CA VAL A 456 2.04 -10.16 -10.13
C VAL A 456 2.94 -10.89 -11.13
N THR A 457 3.09 -10.35 -12.33
CA THR A 457 3.72 -11.01 -13.46
C THR A 457 4.97 -10.27 -13.88
N LYS A 458 6.11 -10.92 -13.76
CA LYS A 458 7.41 -10.40 -14.20
C LYS A 458 7.34 -9.96 -15.67
N ASP A 459 7.90 -8.79 -15.90
CA ASP A 459 7.95 -8.08 -17.16
C ASP A 459 9.40 -7.97 -17.67
N LEU A 460 9.59 -8.11 -18.99
CA LEU A 460 10.88 -7.96 -19.65
C LEU A 460 10.77 -6.96 -20.79
N PHE A 461 11.53 -5.87 -20.73
CA PHE A 461 11.60 -4.92 -21.82
C PHE A 461 12.62 -5.32 -22.87
N ILE A 462 12.24 -5.22 -24.14
CA ILE A 462 13.08 -5.60 -25.29
C ILE A 462 13.04 -4.47 -26.32
N TRP A 463 14.20 -3.92 -26.63
CA TRP A 463 14.37 -3.09 -27.82
C TRP A 463 14.72 -3.98 -29.01
N ASP A 464 13.71 -4.33 -29.79
CA ASP A 464 13.85 -5.16 -30.99
C ASP A 464 14.22 -4.31 -32.20
N ALA A 465 15.52 -4.14 -32.43
CA ALA A 465 16.05 -3.31 -33.51
C ALA A 465 15.86 -3.94 -34.91
N SER A 466 15.44 -5.21 -34.99
CA SER A 466 15.32 -5.96 -36.25
C SER A 466 13.91 -6.52 -36.52
N ALA A 467 12.93 -6.19 -35.68
CA ALA A 467 11.55 -6.69 -35.77
C ALA A 467 11.46 -8.24 -35.76
N LEU A 468 12.29 -8.89 -34.96
CA LEU A 468 12.33 -10.34 -34.74
C LEU A 468 11.15 -10.84 -33.87
N GLY A 469 10.63 -9.99 -32.99
CA GLY A 469 9.69 -10.34 -31.93
C GLY A 469 10.35 -11.08 -30.76
N ALA A 470 9.54 -11.50 -29.78
CA ALA A 470 10.01 -12.22 -28.59
C ALA A 470 10.03 -13.76 -28.75
N GLY A 471 9.80 -14.27 -29.96
CA GLY A 471 9.79 -15.70 -30.22
C GLY A 471 8.77 -16.46 -29.36
N LEU A 472 9.15 -17.67 -28.91
CA LEU A 472 8.38 -18.44 -27.93
C LEU A 472 8.57 -18.00 -26.47
N TYR A 473 9.35 -16.95 -26.19
CA TYR A 473 9.82 -16.65 -24.83
C TYR A 473 8.67 -16.59 -23.81
N GLN A 474 7.62 -15.80 -24.05
CA GLN A 474 6.46 -15.69 -23.16
C GLN A 474 5.76 -17.04 -22.95
N ALA A 475 5.57 -17.82 -24.02
CA ALA A 475 4.90 -19.11 -23.94
C ALA A 475 5.73 -20.14 -23.15
N SER A 476 7.06 -20.02 -23.23
CA SER A 476 8.01 -20.92 -22.60
C SER A 476 8.25 -20.62 -21.11
N THR A 477 8.31 -19.32 -20.75
CA THR A 477 8.69 -18.86 -19.42
C THR A 477 7.48 -18.40 -18.59
N GLY A 478 6.49 -17.77 -19.21
CA GLY A 478 5.41 -17.05 -18.54
C GLY A 478 5.74 -15.60 -18.18
N VAL A 479 6.97 -15.12 -18.43
CA VAL A 479 7.37 -13.71 -18.31
C VAL A 479 6.75 -12.93 -19.46
N THR A 480 6.24 -11.73 -19.21
CA THR A 480 5.62 -10.87 -20.23
C THR A 480 6.67 -10.01 -20.93
N PRO A 481 6.95 -10.20 -22.24
CA PRO A 481 7.86 -9.34 -22.98
C PRO A 481 7.14 -8.07 -23.49
N HIS A 482 7.76 -6.92 -23.28
CA HIS A 482 7.33 -5.62 -23.79
C HIS A 482 8.31 -5.13 -24.86
N LEU A 483 7.86 -5.09 -26.11
CA LEU A 483 8.68 -4.58 -27.21
C LEU A 483 8.59 -3.05 -27.27
N ILE A 484 9.71 -2.35 -27.08
CA ILE A 484 9.76 -0.88 -27.09
C ILE A 484 10.30 -0.32 -28.40
N ALA A 485 9.85 0.87 -28.76
CA ALA A 485 10.44 1.65 -29.83
C ALA A 485 11.76 2.29 -29.37
N GLU A 486 12.64 2.61 -30.32
CA GLU A 486 13.92 3.28 -30.02
C GLU A 486 13.73 4.61 -29.26
N THR A 487 12.64 5.33 -29.54
CA THR A 487 12.30 6.61 -28.89
C THR A 487 11.75 6.46 -27.47
N GLU A 488 11.37 5.25 -27.07
CA GLU A 488 10.85 4.91 -25.72
C GLU A 488 11.95 4.38 -24.79
N ARG A 489 13.17 4.27 -25.33
CA ARG A 489 14.36 3.91 -24.59
C ARG A 489 15.08 5.17 -24.12
N GLY A 490 15.58 5.14 -22.90
CA GLY A 490 16.55 6.07 -22.37
C GLY A 490 17.94 5.44 -22.19
N TYR A 491 18.90 6.26 -21.80
CA TYR A 491 20.24 5.81 -21.43
C TYR A 491 20.45 5.99 -19.92
N GLY A 492 20.93 4.93 -19.26
CA GLY A 492 21.15 4.83 -17.82
C GLY A 492 21.71 3.44 -17.47
N GLY A 493 21.41 2.87 -16.31
CA GLY A 493 21.66 1.46 -16.02
C GLY A 493 23.09 1.14 -15.57
N SER A 494 23.51 -0.10 -15.80
CA SER A 494 24.81 -0.61 -15.38
C SER A 494 25.91 -0.26 -16.39
N GLN A 495 27.17 -0.50 -16.04
CA GLN A 495 28.27 -0.37 -17.02
C GLN A 495 28.18 -1.36 -18.18
N LYS A 496 27.38 -2.42 -18.06
CA LYS A 496 27.21 -3.46 -19.08
C LYS A 496 25.99 -3.21 -19.97
N ASN A 497 24.83 -2.99 -19.37
CA ASN A 497 23.60 -2.65 -20.08
C ASN A 497 23.24 -1.19 -19.79
N THR A 498 23.32 -0.35 -20.82
CA THR A 498 23.01 1.08 -20.69
C THR A 498 21.60 1.46 -21.14
N ASP A 499 20.84 0.50 -21.66
CA ASP A 499 19.54 0.71 -22.27
C ASP A 499 18.46 0.57 -21.21
N ILE A 500 17.71 1.63 -20.92
CA ILE A 500 16.71 1.66 -19.85
C ILE A 500 15.34 2.13 -20.32
N VAL A 501 14.29 1.78 -19.56
CA VAL A 501 12.90 2.21 -19.78
C VAL A 501 12.33 3.04 -18.63
N THR A 502 13.14 3.42 -17.65
CA THR A 502 12.76 4.36 -16.58
C THR A 502 13.58 5.64 -16.57
N PRO A 503 13.90 6.28 -17.72
CA PRO A 503 14.73 7.48 -17.71
C PRO A 503 14.12 8.65 -16.93
N ASN A 504 12.80 8.63 -16.72
CA ASN A 504 12.03 9.61 -15.95
C ASN A 504 11.52 9.06 -14.60
N GLY A 505 11.86 7.82 -14.23
CA GLY A 505 11.49 7.21 -12.94
C GLY A 505 12.42 7.60 -11.79
N HIS A 506 12.04 7.24 -10.56
CA HIS A 506 12.83 7.52 -9.35
C HIS A 506 13.12 6.30 -8.46
N TYR A 507 12.53 5.12 -8.73
CA TYR A 507 12.81 3.91 -7.96
C TYR A 507 13.99 3.08 -8.48
N GLY A 508 14.52 3.42 -9.66
CA GLY A 508 15.78 2.90 -10.19
C GLY A 508 15.72 2.66 -11.70
N ASP A 509 16.79 2.06 -12.22
CA ASP A 509 16.96 1.83 -13.66
C ASP A 509 16.45 0.44 -14.05
N VAL A 510 15.38 0.38 -14.84
CA VAL A 510 14.87 -0.85 -15.45
C VAL A 510 15.49 -1.00 -16.82
N CYS A 511 16.25 -2.08 -17.04
CA CYS A 511 16.99 -2.29 -18.28
C CYS A 511 16.13 -2.94 -19.37
N ALA A 512 16.30 -2.50 -20.62
CA ALA A 512 15.80 -3.19 -21.79
C ALA A 512 16.89 -4.06 -22.41
N ILE A 513 16.51 -5.21 -22.98
CA ILE A 513 17.42 -6.04 -23.78
C ILE A 513 17.47 -5.52 -25.21
N TRP A 514 18.65 -5.17 -25.70
CA TRP A 514 18.85 -4.90 -27.12
C TRP A 514 18.86 -6.21 -27.90
N LEU A 515 17.80 -6.46 -28.67
CA LEU A 515 17.64 -7.62 -29.55
C LEU A 515 17.83 -7.20 -31.00
N HIS A 516 18.72 -7.86 -31.74
CA HIS A 516 18.92 -7.56 -33.15
C HIS A 516 19.32 -8.78 -33.98
N SER A 517 19.18 -8.66 -35.30
CA SER A 517 19.76 -9.62 -36.24
C SER A 517 21.22 -9.26 -36.54
N GLY A 518 22.06 -10.27 -36.76
CA GLY A 518 23.47 -10.05 -37.05
C GLY A 518 24.19 -11.36 -37.35
N SER A 519 25.34 -11.27 -38.03
CA SER A 519 26.18 -12.46 -38.22
C SER A 519 27.11 -12.64 -37.03
N ILE A 520 27.06 -13.81 -36.42
CA ILE A 520 27.84 -14.16 -35.23
C ILE A 520 29.15 -14.87 -35.64
N GLY A 521 29.07 -15.77 -36.62
CA GLY A 521 30.18 -16.57 -37.12
C GLY A 521 30.22 -17.99 -36.53
N ALA A 522 31.13 -18.81 -37.03
CA ALA A 522 31.38 -20.19 -36.56
C ALA A 522 30.15 -21.14 -36.53
N GLY A 523 29.10 -20.84 -37.30
CA GLY A 523 27.88 -21.65 -37.35
C GLY A 523 26.95 -21.49 -36.14
N VAL A 524 27.14 -20.44 -35.35
CA VAL A 524 26.28 -20.09 -34.22
C VAL A 524 25.04 -19.33 -34.73
N VAL A 525 23.86 -19.69 -34.22
CA VAL A 525 22.57 -19.12 -34.68
C VAL A 525 21.98 -18.07 -33.74
N GLY A 526 22.44 -18.03 -32.49
CA GLY A 526 22.02 -17.08 -31.47
C GLY A 526 23.13 -16.88 -30.45
N GLU A 527 23.25 -15.68 -29.90
CA GLU A 527 24.21 -15.34 -28.85
C GLU A 527 23.64 -14.28 -27.91
N THR A 528 23.78 -14.53 -26.61
CA THR A 528 23.49 -13.57 -25.53
C THR A 528 24.78 -13.14 -24.86
N GLU A 529 25.27 -11.95 -25.20
CA GLU A 529 26.53 -11.44 -24.67
C GLU A 529 26.38 -10.95 -23.22
N GLY A 530 27.23 -11.47 -22.34
CA GLY A 530 27.19 -11.20 -20.90
C GLY A 530 26.27 -12.13 -20.09
N GLY A 531 25.60 -13.09 -20.75
CA GLY A 531 24.75 -14.11 -20.12
C GLY A 531 25.39 -15.51 -20.02
N PRO A 532 24.74 -16.47 -19.32
CA PRO A 532 23.45 -16.33 -18.63
C PRO A 532 23.53 -15.40 -17.41
N SER A 533 22.62 -14.42 -17.33
CA SER A 533 22.54 -13.45 -16.22
C SER A 533 21.22 -12.69 -16.25
N VAL A 534 20.96 -11.86 -15.24
CA VAL A 534 19.85 -10.87 -15.21
C VAL A 534 20.04 -9.74 -16.24
N PRO A 535 18.96 -9.07 -16.70
CA PRO A 535 18.99 -8.08 -17.78
C PRO A 535 20.01 -6.95 -17.63
N SER A 536 20.26 -6.48 -16.42
CA SER A 536 21.24 -5.41 -16.16
C SER A 536 22.69 -5.78 -16.50
N ASN A 537 23.00 -7.07 -16.71
CA ASN A 537 24.33 -7.55 -17.10
C ASN A 537 24.43 -7.96 -18.57
N ILE A 538 23.34 -7.90 -19.33
CA ILE A 538 23.28 -8.37 -20.72
C ILE A 538 23.60 -7.20 -21.64
N LEU A 539 24.59 -7.36 -22.52
CA LEU A 539 24.99 -6.30 -23.44
C LEU A 539 24.03 -6.24 -24.64
N TRP A 540 23.67 -7.40 -25.19
CA TRP A 540 22.73 -7.56 -26.30
C TRP A 540 22.38 -9.03 -26.51
N VAL A 541 21.37 -9.27 -27.34
CA VAL A 541 21.02 -10.56 -27.92
C VAL A 541 21.07 -10.47 -29.45
N THR A 542 21.90 -11.31 -30.09
CA THR A 542 22.02 -11.38 -31.54
C THR A 542 21.42 -12.67 -32.06
N ILE A 543 20.63 -12.58 -33.14
CA ILE A 543 20.08 -13.73 -33.85
C ILE A 543 20.60 -13.74 -35.29
N ASP A 544 21.23 -14.84 -35.72
CA ASP A 544 21.68 -15.03 -37.11
C ASP A 544 20.64 -15.85 -37.88
N SER A 545 19.58 -15.17 -38.36
CA SER A 545 18.51 -15.82 -39.12
C SER A 545 19.00 -16.45 -40.44
N ASN A 546 20.10 -15.96 -41.02
CA ASN A 546 20.67 -16.59 -42.23
C ASN A 546 21.33 -17.91 -41.88
N GLU A 547 22.09 -17.94 -40.79
CA GLU A 547 22.73 -19.17 -40.32
C GLU A 547 21.69 -20.21 -39.91
N ILE A 548 20.55 -19.80 -39.32
CA ILE A 548 19.41 -20.70 -39.06
C ILE A 548 18.96 -21.39 -40.36
N VAL A 549 18.74 -20.64 -41.44
CA VAL A 549 18.31 -21.21 -42.73
C VAL A 549 19.37 -22.14 -43.32
N VAL A 550 20.65 -21.77 -43.22
CA VAL A 550 21.78 -22.57 -43.72
C VAL A 550 21.87 -23.88 -42.96
N GLN A 551 21.73 -23.83 -41.64
CA GLN A 551 21.90 -24.96 -40.73
C GLN A 551 20.70 -25.90 -40.76
N TYR A 552 19.50 -25.38 -40.56
CA TYR A 552 18.31 -26.18 -40.26
C TYR A 552 17.42 -26.39 -41.50
N HIS A 553 17.73 -25.71 -42.61
CA HIS A 553 16.91 -25.70 -43.83
C HIS A 553 15.43 -25.33 -43.57
N ALA A 554 15.18 -24.63 -42.46
CA ALA A 554 13.89 -24.17 -41.97
C ALA A 554 14.13 -22.88 -41.16
N LEU A 555 13.20 -21.93 -41.26
CA LEU A 555 13.30 -20.66 -40.51
C LEU A 555 12.36 -20.66 -39.31
N GLU A 556 11.05 -20.79 -39.54
CA GLU A 556 10.04 -20.38 -38.54
C GLU A 556 10.11 -21.11 -37.18
N PRO A 557 10.11 -22.45 -37.07
CA PRO A 557 10.19 -23.08 -35.75
C PRO A 557 11.53 -22.83 -35.04
N GLU A 558 12.61 -22.79 -35.81
CA GLU A 558 13.97 -22.61 -35.31
C GLU A 558 14.19 -21.19 -34.80
N LEU A 559 13.81 -20.18 -35.59
CA LEU A 559 13.88 -18.78 -35.20
C LEU A 559 13.15 -18.52 -33.88
N GLN A 560 11.95 -19.07 -33.74
CA GLN A 560 11.11 -18.86 -32.56
C GLN A 560 11.72 -19.51 -31.29
N THR A 561 12.33 -20.69 -31.43
CA THR A 561 13.03 -21.33 -30.30
C THR A 561 14.37 -20.68 -30.00
N THR A 562 15.13 -20.24 -31.02
CA THR A 562 16.43 -19.56 -30.82
C THR A 562 16.23 -18.25 -30.08
N ILE A 563 15.23 -17.43 -30.46
CA ILE A 563 14.92 -16.20 -29.72
C ILE A 563 14.58 -16.53 -28.25
N ALA A 564 13.76 -17.56 -28.00
CA ALA A 564 13.40 -17.94 -26.64
C ALA A 564 14.60 -18.48 -25.83
N HIS A 565 15.53 -19.19 -26.49
CA HIS A 565 16.76 -19.69 -25.92
C HIS A 565 17.66 -18.54 -25.44
N GLU A 566 17.93 -17.60 -26.34
CA GLU A 566 18.81 -16.47 -26.06
C GLU A 566 18.20 -15.52 -25.01
N LEU A 567 16.90 -15.23 -25.09
CA LEU A 567 16.20 -14.47 -24.05
C LEU A 567 16.14 -15.22 -22.70
N GLY A 568 16.17 -16.56 -22.74
CA GLY A 568 16.37 -17.40 -21.56
C GLY A 568 17.72 -17.10 -20.89
N HIS A 569 18.81 -17.06 -21.65
CA HIS A 569 20.11 -16.63 -21.13
C HIS A 569 20.09 -15.19 -20.61
N ALA A 570 19.35 -14.29 -21.27
CA ALA A 570 19.20 -12.90 -20.83
C ALA A 570 18.40 -12.74 -19.52
N THR A 571 17.79 -13.83 -19.05
CA THR A 571 17.03 -13.93 -17.79
C THR A 571 17.54 -15.08 -16.91
N ASN A 572 18.86 -15.31 -16.97
CA ASN A 572 19.60 -16.18 -16.07
C ASN A 572 19.31 -17.70 -16.21
N VAL A 573 18.76 -18.14 -17.33
CA VAL A 573 18.55 -19.57 -17.60
C VAL A 573 19.80 -20.17 -18.25
N HIS A 574 20.38 -21.19 -17.64
CA HIS A 574 21.50 -21.95 -18.18
C HIS A 574 21.06 -23.06 -19.14
N HIS A 575 22.00 -23.58 -19.92
CA HIS A 575 21.78 -24.76 -20.72
C HIS A 575 21.40 -25.98 -19.87
N HIS A 576 20.88 -27.03 -20.50
CA HIS A 576 20.59 -28.31 -19.83
C HIS A 576 21.83 -28.99 -19.23
N GLY A 577 23.03 -28.68 -19.73
CA GLY A 577 24.31 -29.05 -19.16
C GLY A 577 25.39 -28.13 -19.69
N GLU A 578 26.52 -28.03 -18.99
CA GLU A 578 27.65 -27.19 -19.38
C GLU A 578 28.91 -28.06 -19.51
N ASP A 579 29.72 -27.80 -20.54
CA ASP A 579 31.06 -28.38 -20.75
C ASP A 579 31.14 -29.93 -20.83
N LEU A 580 30.00 -30.62 -21.03
CA LEU A 580 29.96 -32.08 -21.15
C LEU A 580 30.01 -32.56 -22.60
N ASP A 581 29.42 -31.80 -23.52
CA ASP A 581 29.49 -32.10 -24.95
C ASP A 581 30.91 -31.85 -25.47
N TYR A 582 31.32 -32.61 -26.48
CA TYR A 582 32.71 -32.58 -26.92
C TYR A 582 32.86 -32.84 -28.41
N ASP A 583 33.98 -32.36 -28.95
CA ASP A 583 34.35 -32.64 -30.34
C ASP A 583 35.28 -33.86 -30.45
N VAL A 584 35.14 -34.59 -31.55
CA VAL A 584 36.04 -35.67 -31.96
C VAL A 584 36.60 -35.42 -33.36
N GLY A 585 37.77 -36.00 -33.65
CA GLY A 585 38.34 -36.01 -34.99
C GLY A 585 37.64 -37.02 -35.91
N ASP A 586 38.38 -37.66 -36.81
CA ASP A 586 37.84 -38.66 -37.73
C ASP A 586 36.98 -39.74 -37.03
N VAL A 587 35.81 -40.04 -37.61
CA VAL A 587 34.85 -41.03 -37.11
C VAL A 587 34.77 -42.20 -38.07
N VAL A 588 34.82 -43.42 -37.54
CA VAL A 588 34.74 -44.67 -38.32
C VAL A 588 33.39 -45.32 -38.08
N CYS A 589 32.55 -45.43 -39.11
CA CYS A 589 31.20 -46.01 -39.03
C CYS A 589 31.06 -47.25 -39.89
N HIS A 590 30.37 -48.28 -39.39
CA HIS A 590 30.03 -49.48 -40.17
C HIS A 590 28.67 -49.29 -40.88
N ARG A 591 28.59 -49.43 -42.21
CA ARG A 591 27.34 -49.39 -43.02
C ARG A 591 27.01 -50.77 -43.63
N ASP A 592 25.72 -51.03 -43.86
CA ASP A 592 25.11 -52.29 -44.36
C ASP A 592 25.11 -53.47 -43.37
N ILE A 593 23.95 -53.71 -42.73
CA ILE A 593 23.68 -54.88 -41.88
C ILE A 593 22.54 -55.66 -42.53
N ARG A 594 22.83 -56.67 -43.36
CA ARG A 594 21.76 -57.51 -43.96
C ARG A 594 21.62 -58.90 -43.33
N SER A 595 22.41 -59.24 -42.30
CA SER A 595 22.47 -60.62 -41.81
C SER A 595 22.80 -60.83 -40.32
N CYS A 596 22.80 -59.79 -39.48
CA CYS A 596 22.99 -60.01 -38.04
C CYS A 596 21.67 -60.34 -37.34
N ALA A 597 21.71 -61.27 -36.40
CA ALA A 597 20.57 -61.53 -35.51
C ALA A 597 20.25 -60.24 -34.72
N GLN A 598 18.96 -59.97 -34.50
CA GLN A 598 18.53 -58.78 -33.79
C GLN A 598 19.15 -58.74 -32.38
N GLY A 599 19.97 -57.73 -32.11
CA GLY A 599 20.69 -57.56 -30.83
C GLY A 599 22.14 -58.10 -30.80
N ASP A 600 22.64 -58.74 -31.85
CA ASP A 600 24.04 -59.17 -31.96
C ASP A 600 24.94 -58.01 -32.44
N MET A 601 25.30 -57.14 -31.50
CA MET A 601 26.14 -55.96 -31.77
C MET A 601 27.56 -56.32 -32.21
N ASP A 602 28.10 -57.45 -31.74
CA ASP A 602 29.42 -57.94 -32.12
C ASP A 602 29.46 -58.35 -33.60
N CYS A 603 28.37 -58.93 -34.13
CA CYS A 603 28.21 -59.19 -35.56
C CYS A 603 28.15 -57.89 -36.37
N VAL A 604 27.36 -56.92 -35.90
CA VAL A 604 27.16 -55.62 -36.57
C VAL A 604 28.48 -54.87 -36.72
N HIS A 605 29.31 -54.85 -35.67
CA HIS A 605 30.63 -54.21 -35.67
C HIS A 605 31.64 -54.89 -36.60
N LYS A 606 31.44 -56.16 -36.97
CA LYS A 606 32.40 -56.96 -37.76
C LYS A 606 32.07 -57.06 -39.26
N GLN A 607 30.82 -56.83 -39.68
CA GLN A 607 30.36 -57.16 -41.04
C GLN A 607 30.04 -55.96 -41.96
N GLY A 608 29.97 -54.73 -41.45
CA GLY A 608 29.62 -53.56 -42.27
C GLY A 608 30.76 -53.01 -43.13
N THR A 609 30.43 -52.47 -44.31
CA THR A 609 31.32 -51.61 -45.11
C THR A 609 31.73 -50.42 -44.27
N VAL A 610 33.03 -50.24 -44.05
CA VAL A 610 33.54 -49.13 -43.22
C VAL A 610 33.46 -47.82 -44.01
N LYS A 611 32.68 -46.87 -43.51
CA LYS A 611 32.71 -45.47 -43.94
C LYS A 611 33.53 -44.67 -42.93
N ASN A 612 34.66 -44.14 -43.39
CA ASN A 612 35.43 -43.16 -42.64
C ASN A 612 34.86 -41.77 -42.93
N LEU A 613 34.42 -41.08 -41.89
CA LEU A 613 34.05 -39.67 -41.92
C LEU A 613 35.26 -38.90 -41.44
N LYS A 614 35.99 -38.30 -42.38
CA LYS A 614 37.21 -37.55 -42.04
C LYS A 614 36.89 -36.08 -41.87
N CYS A 615 37.62 -35.41 -40.98
CA CYS A 615 37.53 -33.95 -40.87
C CYS A 615 37.87 -33.24 -42.18
N THR A 616 38.77 -33.82 -42.97
CA THR A 616 39.15 -33.30 -44.30
C THR A 616 38.03 -33.36 -45.34
N ASP A 617 36.97 -34.13 -45.07
CA ASP A 617 35.84 -34.29 -45.97
C ASP A 617 34.72 -33.26 -45.69
N ARG A 618 34.87 -32.42 -44.65
CA ARG A 618 34.01 -31.26 -44.39
C ARG A 618 34.38 -30.08 -45.30
N SER A 619 33.43 -29.17 -45.52
CA SER A 619 33.59 -28.03 -46.43
C SER A 619 34.90 -27.26 -46.15
N PRO A 620 35.63 -26.78 -47.17
CA PRO A 620 36.84 -25.96 -46.99
C PRO A 620 36.59 -24.66 -46.19
N ASP A 621 35.33 -24.21 -46.15
CA ASP A 621 34.88 -23.03 -45.41
C ASP A 621 34.56 -23.32 -43.93
N ASP A 622 34.63 -24.59 -43.49
CA ASP A 622 34.56 -24.99 -42.08
C ASP A 622 35.95 -24.78 -41.44
N PRO A 623 36.12 -23.86 -40.48
CA PRO A 623 37.40 -23.60 -39.82
C PRO A 623 38.00 -24.82 -39.11
N LEU A 624 37.22 -25.91 -38.94
CA LEU A 624 37.58 -27.19 -38.32
C LEU A 624 38.03 -28.27 -39.34
N GLY A 625 38.24 -27.94 -40.61
CA GLY A 625 38.57 -28.91 -41.69
C GLY A 625 40.01 -29.45 -41.74
N LYS A 626 40.87 -29.23 -40.73
CA LYS A 626 42.31 -29.62 -40.79
C LYS A 626 42.54 -31.06 -40.28
N PRO A 627 43.48 -31.84 -40.88
CA PRO A 627 43.89 -33.13 -40.31
C PRO A 627 44.39 -32.98 -38.87
N GLY A 628 43.84 -33.77 -37.94
CA GLY A 628 44.19 -33.71 -36.51
C GLY A 628 43.42 -32.68 -35.68
N THR A 629 42.45 -31.98 -36.27
CA THR A 629 41.49 -31.15 -35.52
C THR A 629 40.25 -31.94 -35.12
N GLN A 630 39.64 -31.61 -33.98
CA GLN A 630 38.34 -32.15 -33.58
C GLN A 630 37.28 -31.37 -34.35
N CYS A 631 36.44 -32.06 -35.11
CA CYS A 631 35.54 -31.44 -36.10
C CYS A 631 34.11 -32.00 -36.09
N PHE A 632 33.85 -33.09 -35.36
CA PHE A 632 32.51 -33.65 -35.19
C PHE A 632 32.10 -33.50 -33.73
N GLN A 633 31.05 -32.74 -33.48
CA GLN A 633 30.46 -32.59 -32.17
C GLN A 633 29.69 -33.86 -31.77
N VAL A 634 29.81 -34.22 -30.50
CA VAL A 634 29.15 -35.36 -29.86
C VAL A 634 28.31 -34.85 -28.69
N ALA A 635 27.01 -35.15 -28.74
CA ALA A 635 26.12 -35.02 -27.60
C ALA A 635 26.47 -36.07 -26.53
N ALA A 636 27.01 -35.58 -25.41
CA ALA A 636 27.30 -36.40 -24.25
C ALA A 636 26.07 -36.55 -23.36
N LYS A 637 26.08 -37.60 -22.52
CA LYS A 637 25.00 -37.74 -21.54
C LYS A 637 25.06 -36.62 -20.50
N GLY A 638 23.93 -35.96 -20.28
CA GLY A 638 23.84 -34.83 -19.34
C GLY A 638 24.28 -33.47 -19.90
N GLY A 639 24.71 -33.39 -21.17
CA GLY A 639 25.12 -32.14 -21.84
C GLY A 639 23.95 -31.28 -22.37
N SER A 640 24.22 -30.32 -23.24
CA SER A 640 23.25 -29.34 -23.76
C SER A 640 22.14 -29.99 -24.60
N PHE A 641 22.36 -31.19 -25.13
CA PHE A 641 21.39 -31.95 -25.91
C PHE A 641 20.46 -32.85 -25.07
N SER A 642 20.70 -32.95 -23.76
CA SER A 642 20.00 -33.88 -22.84
C SER A 642 18.74 -33.27 -22.21
N GLY A 643 18.02 -33.99 -21.36
CA GLY A 643 16.84 -33.48 -20.65
C GLY A 643 15.57 -33.44 -21.51
N ASN A 644 14.62 -32.58 -21.12
CA ASN A 644 13.31 -32.50 -21.75
C ASN A 644 13.42 -32.04 -23.21
N ASP A 645 12.95 -32.87 -24.14
CA ASP A 645 13.07 -32.67 -25.59
C ASP A 645 12.19 -31.57 -26.18
N THR A 646 11.27 -31.03 -25.38
CA THR A 646 10.44 -29.88 -25.74
C THR A 646 10.93 -28.56 -25.12
N CYS A 647 11.94 -28.58 -24.24
CA CYS A 647 12.45 -27.35 -23.63
C CYS A 647 13.28 -26.55 -24.65
N PRO A 648 13.06 -25.23 -24.80
CA PRO A 648 13.87 -24.38 -25.68
C PRO A 648 15.37 -24.36 -25.33
N MET A 649 15.74 -24.66 -24.08
CA MET A 649 17.14 -24.70 -23.63
C MET A 649 17.91 -25.95 -24.05
N ARG A 650 17.25 -26.91 -24.71
CA ARG A 650 17.90 -28.11 -25.23
C ARG A 650 18.35 -27.89 -26.68
N TYR A 651 19.64 -28.08 -26.94
CA TYR A 651 20.13 -28.17 -28.32
C TYR A 651 19.55 -29.40 -29.04
N ASP A 652 19.35 -29.26 -30.34
CA ASP A 652 18.59 -30.22 -31.15
C ASP A 652 19.36 -30.72 -32.39
N LYS A 653 20.52 -30.14 -32.68
CA LYS A 653 21.32 -30.50 -33.85
C LYS A 653 22.79 -30.74 -33.53
N THR A 654 23.26 -31.96 -33.82
CA THR A 654 24.68 -32.31 -33.73
C THR A 654 25.03 -33.49 -34.64
N CYS A 655 26.30 -33.90 -34.66
CA CYS A 655 26.73 -34.99 -35.54
C CYS A 655 26.41 -36.37 -34.94
N PHE A 656 26.75 -36.56 -33.67
CA PHE A 656 26.68 -37.85 -32.99
C PHE A 656 26.17 -37.72 -31.55
N TYR A 657 25.74 -38.83 -30.97
CA TYR A 657 25.61 -38.99 -29.52
C TYR A 657 26.34 -40.23 -29.04
N GLU A 658 26.65 -40.25 -27.74
CA GLU A 658 27.21 -41.41 -27.07
C GLU A 658 26.21 -42.58 -27.00
N ASP A 659 26.52 -43.66 -27.71
CA ASP A 659 25.71 -44.88 -27.73
C ASP A 659 26.62 -46.10 -27.60
N PRO A 660 26.60 -46.83 -26.47
CA PRO A 660 27.37 -48.06 -26.30
C PRO A 660 27.03 -49.14 -27.33
N ARG A 661 25.86 -49.05 -27.98
CA ARG A 661 25.42 -49.94 -29.06
C ARG A 661 25.48 -49.24 -30.42
N GLY A 662 26.18 -48.12 -30.51
CA GLY A 662 26.39 -47.40 -31.74
C GLY A 662 27.27 -48.20 -32.71
N ILE A 663 27.21 -47.80 -33.97
CA ILE A 663 27.97 -48.43 -35.07
C ILE A 663 29.15 -47.57 -35.52
N CYS A 664 29.36 -46.42 -34.88
CA CYS A 664 30.45 -45.51 -35.14
C CYS A 664 31.42 -45.50 -33.95
N THR A 665 32.71 -45.27 -34.21
CA THR A 665 33.73 -45.12 -33.18
C THR A 665 34.65 -43.94 -33.48
N ALA A 666 35.10 -43.27 -32.42
CA ALA A 666 36.03 -42.15 -32.50
C ALA A 666 37.00 -42.16 -31.32
N LYS A 667 38.08 -41.37 -31.39
CA LYS A 667 39.00 -41.15 -30.28
C LYS A 667 38.65 -39.85 -29.56
N HIS A 668 38.45 -39.93 -28.25
CA HIS A 668 38.29 -38.79 -27.36
C HIS A 668 39.17 -39.00 -26.12
N ASN A 669 40.07 -38.05 -25.83
CA ASN A 669 41.00 -38.13 -24.69
C ASN A 669 41.76 -39.48 -24.57
N GLY A 670 42.22 -40.02 -25.71
CA GLY A 670 42.95 -41.29 -25.78
C GLY A 670 42.08 -42.56 -25.67
N ARG A 671 40.78 -42.42 -25.35
CA ARG A 671 39.81 -43.52 -25.26
C ARG A 671 39.02 -43.66 -26.56
N THR A 672 38.63 -44.89 -26.88
CA THR A 672 37.65 -45.13 -27.96
C THR A 672 36.25 -44.91 -27.39
N VAL A 673 35.48 -44.02 -28.00
CA VAL A 673 34.05 -43.83 -27.72
C VAL A 673 33.21 -44.47 -28.81
N THR A 674 32.04 -45.00 -28.45
CA THR A 674 31.08 -45.61 -29.39
C THR A 674 29.91 -44.66 -29.57
N LEU A 675 29.53 -44.42 -30.82
CA LEU A 675 28.69 -43.32 -31.25
C LEU A 675 27.59 -43.81 -32.19
N SER A 676 26.45 -43.14 -32.14
CA SER A 676 25.36 -43.23 -33.12
C SER A 676 25.14 -41.87 -33.77
N PHE A 677 24.65 -41.85 -35.01
CA PHE A 677 24.31 -40.59 -35.69
C PHE A 677 23.19 -39.87 -34.95
N PHE A 678 23.37 -38.58 -34.68
CA PHE A 678 22.34 -37.74 -34.08
C PHE A 678 21.45 -37.12 -35.15
N GLY A 679 22.04 -36.28 -36.01
CA GLY A 679 21.31 -35.50 -37.01
C GLY A 679 20.68 -34.24 -36.43
N GLN A 680 19.44 -33.98 -36.80
CA GLN A 680 18.63 -32.87 -36.33
C GLN A 680 17.33 -33.45 -35.74
N ASP A 681 17.03 -33.09 -34.50
CA ASP A 681 15.74 -33.31 -33.86
C ASP A 681 14.81 -32.11 -34.07
N PRO A 682 13.51 -32.26 -33.83
CA PRO A 682 12.61 -31.11 -33.79
C PRO A 682 13.05 -30.12 -32.70
N PRO A 683 12.89 -28.80 -32.91
CA PRO A 683 13.22 -27.78 -31.94
C PRO A 683 12.38 -27.88 -30.66
N GLY A 684 12.91 -27.34 -29.57
CA GLY A 684 12.27 -27.29 -28.26
C GLY A 684 11.11 -26.28 -28.20
N MET A 685 9.94 -26.65 -28.73
CA MET A 685 8.79 -25.73 -28.88
C MET A 685 7.85 -25.67 -27.66
N GLY A 686 8.29 -26.13 -26.49
CA GLY A 686 7.49 -26.28 -25.27
C GLY A 686 7.88 -25.31 -24.15
N LYS A 687 7.47 -25.64 -22.92
CA LYS A 687 7.81 -24.84 -21.73
C LYS A 687 9.25 -25.11 -21.27
N LEU A 688 9.81 -24.17 -20.51
CA LEU A 688 11.01 -24.45 -19.73
C LEU A 688 10.78 -25.68 -18.83
N CYS A 689 11.76 -26.58 -18.79
CA CYS A 689 11.66 -27.80 -18.00
C CYS A 689 11.66 -27.50 -16.49
N THR A 690 10.99 -28.34 -15.70
CA THR A 690 10.87 -28.20 -14.23
C THR A 690 11.69 -29.24 -13.47
N ASP A 691 12.41 -30.10 -14.19
CA ASP A 691 13.35 -31.07 -13.65
C ASP A 691 14.40 -31.38 -14.72
N SER A 692 15.35 -32.25 -14.40
CA SER A 692 16.42 -32.65 -15.30
C SER A 692 16.10 -33.89 -16.14
N LYS A 693 14.87 -34.41 -16.09
CA LYS A 693 14.54 -35.69 -16.70
C LYS A 693 14.51 -35.62 -18.22
N GLY A 694 15.10 -36.61 -18.86
CA GLY A 694 15.05 -36.85 -20.31
C GLY A 694 13.64 -37.26 -20.75
N THR A 695 13.14 -36.64 -21.82
CA THR A 695 11.84 -37.00 -22.44
C THR A 695 12.00 -37.26 -23.94
N GLY A 696 10.99 -37.90 -24.54
CA GLY A 696 10.95 -38.28 -25.96
C GLY A 696 12.25 -38.90 -26.47
N VAL A 697 13.03 -38.18 -27.29
CA VAL A 697 14.31 -38.68 -27.85
C VAL A 697 15.39 -38.93 -26.77
N ASN A 698 15.26 -38.29 -25.61
CA ASN A 698 16.13 -38.39 -24.46
C ASN A 698 15.57 -39.29 -23.33
N ASP A 699 14.38 -39.88 -23.51
CA ASP A 699 13.73 -40.73 -22.50
C ASP A 699 14.59 -41.95 -22.14
N THR A 700 15.19 -41.95 -20.94
CA THR A 700 16.11 -43.00 -20.48
C THR A 700 15.45 -44.37 -20.33
N SER A 701 14.11 -44.45 -20.37
CA SER A 701 13.37 -45.72 -20.39
C SER A 701 13.24 -46.34 -21.79
N LYS A 702 13.56 -45.60 -22.85
CA LYS A 702 13.42 -46.02 -24.26
C LYS A 702 14.77 -46.09 -24.95
N LEU A 703 15.19 -47.30 -25.30
CA LEU A 703 16.47 -47.53 -25.98
C LEU A 703 16.32 -47.66 -27.50
N PRO A 704 17.19 -47.04 -28.33
CA PRO A 704 18.25 -46.12 -27.93
C PRO A 704 17.69 -44.73 -27.54
N ASN A 705 18.08 -44.23 -26.37
CA ASN A 705 17.91 -42.82 -25.99
C ASN A 705 19.17 -42.05 -26.41
N LYS A 706 19.03 -40.77 -26.74
CA LYS A 706 20.16 -39.94 -27.17
C LYS A 706 20.99 -39.46 -25.95
N ALA A 707 20.89 -38.19 -25.58
CA ALA A 707 21.70 -37.59 -24.53
C ALA A 707 21.15 -37.85 -23.10
N GLY A 708 19.95 -38.45 -22.97
CA GLY A 708 19.43 -38.89 -21.66
C GLY A 708 18.99 -37.75 -20.76
N ASP A 709 19.07 -37.95 -19.43
CA ASP A 709 18.75 -36.93 -18.43
C ASP A 709 19.80 -35.81 -18.42
N ALA A 710 19.38 -34.59 -18.12
CA ALA A 710 20.20 -33.40 -17.99
C ALA A 710 20.97 -33.32 -16.67
N THR A 711 22.09 -32.59 -16.68
CA THR A 711 22.87 -32.34 -15.45
C THR A 711 22.32 -31.14 -14.69
N ILE A 712 21.91 -30.11 -15.43
CA ILE A 712 21.30 -28.89 -14.87
C ILE A 712 19.77 -29.02 -15.00
N GLY A 713 19.22 -28.90 -16.22
CA GLY A 713 17.77 -28.90 -16.45
C GLY A 713 17.03 -27.93 -15.52
N ASN A 714 15.77 -28.24 -15.16
CA ASN A 714 14.95 -27.42 -14.26
C ASN A 714 15.00 -25.92 -14.60
N CYS A 715 15.00 -25.59 -15.89
CA CYS A 715 15.19 -24.24 -16.42
C CYS A 715 14.17 -23.23 -15.89
N ALA A 716 12.93 -23.67 -15.64
CA ALA A 716 11.87 -22.79 -15.13
C ALA A 716 12.25 -22.18 -13.77
N SER A 717 12.93 -22.93 -12.91
CA SER A 717 13.35 -22.42 -11.61
C SER A 717 14.58 -21.52 -11.66
N GLN A 718 15.16 -21.26 -12.82
CA GLN A 718 16.37 -20.45 -12.97
C GLN A 718 16.06 -19.00 -13.39
N VAL A 719 14.88 -18.77 -13.95
CA VAL A 719 14.42 -17.45 -14.44
C VAL A 719 14.60 -16.40 -13.35
N CYS A 720 15.39 -15.37 -13.65
CA CYS A 720 15.67 -14.26 -12.75
C CYS A 720 15.82 -12.98 -13.55
N LEU A 721 15.04 -11.96 -13.19
CA LEU A 721 15.07 -10.64 -13.82
C LEU A 721 15.56 -9.56 -12.84
N LYS A 722 15.33 -9.77 -11.54
CA LYS A 722 15.64 -8.81 -10.50
C LYS A 722 17.14 -8.56 -10.36
N ASN A 723 17.51 -7.28 -10.41
CA ASN A 723 18.84 -6.80 -10.05
C ASN A 723 18.97 -6.84 -8.53
N GLY A 724 20.12 -7.23 -7.97
CA GLY A 724 20.36 -7.14 -6.52
C GLY A 724 20.40 -5.71 -5.92
N ALA A 725 20.07 -4.69 -6.73
CA ALA A 725 20.02 -3.28 -6.35
C ALA A 725 18.61 -2.79 -5.95
N HIS A 726 17.58 -3.62 -6.12
CA HIS A 726 16.18 -3.35 -5.74
C HIS A 726 15.75 -4.23 -4.57
#